data_AF-A0A6M1T4A9-F1
#
_entry.id   AF-A0A6M1T4A9-F1
#
_cell.length_a   1.000
_cell.length_b   1.000
_cell.length_c   1.000
_cell.angle_alpha   90.00
_cell.angle_beta   90.00
_cell.angle_gamma   90.00
#
_symmetry.space_group_name_H-M   'P 1'
#
loop_
_entity.id
_entity.type
_entity.pdbx_description
1 polymer ?
#
loop_
_entity_poly.entity_id
_entity_poly.type
_entity_poly.pdbx_seq_one_letter_code
_entity_poly.pdbx_strand_id
1 'polypeptide(L)'
;MKILRLSCILLITLFINASLAYGQSNDWTVADVINQERASGLQFSPDGNLLVWVKSKPNEEKDRSESDLYLTRLDVKDDGTYKTIQLTRGKESDYSPLFSKDGETIYFLSSREKGKKLWAMSVYGGEPYEIHTFETGISDIQWLDDKKLAFESKEGKTLYEQKLEEEKDNTIVVEDTAHFKPSRIYSFDLKEKEITRLTDNEYPLGEYTVSENGKWLVSSHITSPDYRGDANPKPNYYLWNLEKGTKEEILEEGYQTPGNFEFTENNNGFYFVSVKSSDPQWNGAGISMLHYYSIANNKVIDVPIDWNWGLGSGFDVFGNDVMVGLANGATTKLAYLQKDGDEWDKKSVDAGEMNEHLTVTVVGNNHKKLVYVYSTASTPPEYRLGDLNIKRRKVNISEGTEVITLNEYLDKKPKAKSEVISWTGAKGDEVTGILFYPENYEEGREYPLIVSIHGGPSGVDTDRWSESWAYFPNIYSQKGAFVLNPNYHGSSNHGQEFVESIKGHYYEYELPDIIAGIDMLEEKGMIDRDSLGVKGWSNGAILTTMLTVEHPDLFKAAAPGAGDVNWTSDYGTCAFGVSFDQSYFGGAPWDNTNGKIFNEAYIQKSPLFEMEKVKTPTIIFHGSKDRAVPRDQGWEYYRALQQIGKAPVRFLWFPDQPHGLQKITHQTRKMEEEIRWFDKHLFGTYEAENEAFKEESPLAELLKKDNAQTEDGRYGILTNDTLIPETVSIKEDSIAIGRFEVTNAQYAEFDQEHSYPKVRANYPVSGLSLDKAQQYVRWLSKQTGHNYRLPNKSEAKELNKKAKKVAANENTLNYWAGYDITIDEVSEFRKKLDKLDHTMLKEVGSYPGVSIGEAHIYDLGGNTAEWYTTENEPQAYGYSAVSYVDDRSEIPSVPKHYTGFRVIKE
;
A
#
# COMPACT_ATOMS: atom_id res chain seq x y z
N MET A 1 27.25 45.54 34.84
CA MET A 1 26.82 46.96 34.92
C MET A 1 26.46 47.43 33.51
N LYS A 2 25.28 48.04 33.40
CA LYS A 2 24.60 48.71 32.27
C LYS A 2 25.34 48.98 30.94
N ILE A 3 24.62 48.65 29.86
CA ILE A 3 24.19 49.49 28.72
C ILE A 3 25.27 50.12 27.82
N LEU A 4 25.23 49.79 26.52
CA LEU A 4 25.32 50.78 25.44
C LEU A 4 24.59 50.28 24.18
N ARG A 5 23.60 51.06 23.73
CA ARG A 5 23.06 51.03 22.36
C ARG A 5 24.04 51.77 21.45
N LEU A 6 24.31 51.25 20.26
CA LEU A 6 24.33 52.03 19.02
C LEU A 6 24.24 51.11 17.80
N SER A 7 23.38 51.50 16.86
CA SER A 7 23.08 50.85 15.60
C SER A 7 24.29 50.77 14.67
N CYS A 8 24.49 49.60 14.04
CA CYS A 8 25.23 49.48 12.78
C CYS A 8 24.47 48.53 11.85
N ILE A 9 24.14 49.06 10.68
CA ILE A 9 23.61 48.36 9.51
C ILE A 9 24.72 47.43 8.99
N LEU A 10 24.44 46.13 8.87
CA LEU A 10 25.24 45.21 8.09
C LEU A 10 24.33 44.44 7.13
N LEU A 11 24.45 44.76 5.85
CA LEU A 11 23.93 43.96 4.74
C LEU A 11 24.54 42.57 4.79
N ILE A 12 23.70 41.53 4.88
CA ILE A 12 24.09 40.17 4.51
C ILE A 12 23.31 39.81 3.25
N THR A 13 24.03 39.74 2.15
CA THR A 13 23.66 39.14 0.87
C THR A 13 23.23 37.68 1.07
N LEU A 14 21.94 37.39 0.89
CA LEU A 14 21.45 36.03 0.68
C LEU A 14 21.84 35.60 -0.74
N PHE A 15 22.76 34.65 -0.85
CA PHE A 15 22.90 33.83 -2.04
C PHE A 15 21.74 32.84 -2.08
N ILE A 16 20.72 33.12 -2.88
CA ILE A 16 19.68 32.15 -3.24
C ILE A 16 20.29 31.23 -4.31
N ASN A 17 20.83 30.09 -3.88
CA ASN A 17 21.05 28.96 -4.79
C ASN A 17 19.69 28.27 -4.98
N ALA A 18 18.93 28.74 -5.97
CA ALA A 18 17.77 28.01 -6.46
C ALA A 18 18.25 26.85 -7.34
N SER A 19 18.53 25.72 -6.70
CA SER A 19 18.67 24.44 -7.40
C SER A 19 17.30 24.05 -7.94
N LEU A 20 17.12 24.16 -9.26
CA LEU A 20 15.96 23.64 -9.99
C LEU A 20 15.91 22.11 -9.84
N ALA A 21 15.22 21.63 -8.82
CA ALA A 21 14.75 20.26 -8.76
C ALA A 21 13.52 20.15 -9.66
N TYR A 22 13.58 19.27 -10.66
CA TYR A 22 12.40 18.80 -11.38
C TYR A 22 11.44 18.18 -10.35
N GLY A 23 10.34 18.88 -10.02
CA GLY A 23 9.27 18.32 -9.21
C GLY A 23 8.44 17.36 -10.06
N GLN A 24 8.61 16.06 -9.86
CA GLN A 24 7.52 15.10 -10.02
C GLN A 24 6.36 15.57 -9.13
N SER A 25 5.10 15.49 -9.57
CA SER A 25 3.99 15.90 -8.69
C SER A 25 4.10 15.12 -7.37
N ASN A 26 3.97 15.83 -6.26
CA ASN A 26 3.96 15.23 -4.93
C ASN A 26 2.59 14.62 -4.60
N ASP A 27 1.62 14.67 -5.51
CA ASP A 27 0.29 14.11 -5.30
C ASP A 27 0.31 12.60 -5.13
N TRP A 28 -0.59 12.11 -4.28
CA TRP A 28 -0.88 10.70 -4.09
C TRP A 28 -1.52 10.09 -5.33
N THR A 29 -1.05 8.90 -5.66
CA THR A 29 -1.60 8.06 -6.71
C THR A 29 -2.09 6.73 -6.12
N VAL A 30 -2.92 6.00 -6.88
CA VAL A 30 -3.31 4.62 -6.54
C VAL A 30 -2.08 3.72 -6.37
N ALA A 31 -1.04 3.93 -7.19
CA ALA A 31 0.21 3.19 -7.08
C ALA A 31 0.93 3.47 -5.75
N ASP A 32 0.92 4.71 -5.24
CA ASP A 32 1.54 5.04 -3.95
C ASP A 32 0.87 4.30 -2.78
N VAL A 33 -0.44 4.04 -2.85
CA VAL A 33 -1.17 3.28 -1.83
C VAL A 33 -0.88 1.78 -1.92
N ILE A 34 -0.88 1.23 -3.14
CA ILE A 34 -0.74 -0.21 -3.37
C ILE A 34 0.69 -0.67 -3.16
N ASN A 35 1.67 0.11 -3.61
CA ASN A 35 3.10 -0.21 -3.60
C ASN A 35 3.76 -0.07 -2.22
N GLN A 36 2.96 0.02 -1.15
CA GLN A 36 3.47 0.05 0.21
C GLN A 36 4.13 -1.27 0.61
N GLU A 37 5.31 -1.13 1.17
CA GLU A 37 6.16 -2.17 1.71
C GLU A 37 5.87 -2.37 3.20
N ARG A 38 6.03 -3.60 3.69
CA ARG A 38 5.77 -3.97 5.09
C ARG A 38 6.89 -4.84 5.64
N ALA A 39 7.23 -4.68 6.93
CA ALA A 39 8.12 -5.59 7.63
C ALA A 39 7.36 -6.54 8.56
N SER A 40 7.78 -7.80 8.60
CA SER A 40 7.24 -8.85 9.47
C SER A 40 8.31 -9.88 9.81
N GLY A 41 7.99 -10.84 10.69
CA GLY A 41 8.90 -11.95 11.04
C GLY A 41 10.24 -11.48 11.61
N LEU A 42 10.23 -10.41 12.42
CA LEU A 42 11.43 -9.87 13.04
C LEU A 42 11.95 -10.83 14.11
N GLN A 43 13.26 -11.11 14.10
CA GLN A 43 13.93 -11.87 15.16
C GLN A 43 15.33 -11.32 15.44
N PHE A 44 15.71 -11.28 16.72
CA PHE A 44 17.08 -10.98 17.13
C PHE A 44 17.97 -12.22 16.99
N SER A 45 19.25 -12.01 16.68
CA SER A 45 20.26 -13.07 16.86
C SER A 45 20.43 -13.41 18.35
N PRO A 46 20.94 -14.61 18.67
CA PRO A 46 21.21 -15.02 20.06
C PRO A 46 22.00 -14.00 20.89
N ASP A 47 22.99 -13.33 20.27
CA ASP A 47 23.83 -12.30 20.90
C ASP A 47 23.20 -10.89 20.91
N GLY A 48 22.08 -10.69 20.22
CA GLY A 48 21.37 -9.41 20.09
C GLY A 48 22.06 -8.37 19.20
N ASN A 49 23.08 -8.74 18.43
CA ASN A 49 23.80 -7.83 17.53
C ASN A 49 23.21 -7.77 16.13
N LEU A 50 22.33 -8.70 15.76
CA LEU A 50 21.66 -8.76 14.46
C LEU A 50 20.14 -8.81 14.64
N LEU A 51 19.43 -8.31 13.63
CA LEU A 51 17.99 -8.42 13.48
C LEU A 51 17.69 -8.95 12.08
N VAL A 52 17.13 -10.15 11.96
CA VAL A 52 16.58 -10.65 10.70
C VAL A 52 15.11 -10.25 10.61
N TRP A 53 14.63 -9.93 9.41
CA TRP A 53 13.24 -9.56 9.17
C TRP A 53 12.85 -9.81 7.71
N VAL A 54 11.54 -9.85 7.46
CA VAL A 54 10.95 -10.12 6.15
C VAL A 54 10.37 -8.81 5.61
N LYS A 55 10.78 -8.41 4.41
CA LYS A 55 10.17 -7.29 3.68
C LYS A 55 9.17 -7.83 2.66
N SER A 56 7.90 -7.48 2.77
CA SER A 56 6.90 -7.74 1.74
C SER A 56 6.68 -6.51 0.87
N LYS A 57 6.56 -6.71 -0.44
CA LYS A 57 6.32 -5.67 -1.44
C LYS A 57 5.46 -6.22 -2.60
N PRO A 58 4.72 -5.39 -3.33
CA PRO A 58 4.04 -5.81 -4.55
C PRO A 58 5.00 -6.24 -5.66
N ASN A 59 4.64 -7.29 -6.39
CA ASN A 59 5.26 -7.71 -7.64
C ASN A 59 4.22 -7.58 -8.77
N GLU A 60 4.34 -6.49 -9.55
CA GLU A 60 3.42 -6.19 -10.66
C GLU A 60 3.44 -7.26 -11.76
N GLU A 61 4.60 -7.85 -12.05
CA GLU A 61 4.74 -8.90 -13.08
C GLU A 61 3.96 -10.17 -12.70
N LYS A 62 3.90 -10.49 -11.40
CA LYS A 62 3.18 -11.68 -10.88
C LYS A 62 1.80 -11.37 -10.32
N ASP A 63 1.39 -10.10 -10.33
CA ASP A 63 0.09 -9.64 -9.83
C ASP A 63 -0.21 -10.12 -8.40
N ARG A 64 0.81 -10.11 -7.54
CA ARG A 64 0.75 -10.54 -6.14
C ARG A 64 1.87 -9.89 -5.33
N SER A 65 1.80 -9.97 -4.00
CA SER A 65 2.95 -9.61 -3.16
C SER A 65 4.03 -10.70 -3.19
N GLU A 66 5.28 -10.28 -3.06
CA GLU A 66 6.43 -11.13 -2.78
C GLU A 66 7.13 -10.69 -1.49
N SER A 67 8.07 -11.49 -1.01
CA SER A 67 8.85 -11.15 0.19
C SER A 67 10.29 -11.62 0.11
N ASP A 68 11.19 -10.81 0.65
CA ASP A 68 12.63 -11.08 0.72
C ASP A 68 13.11 -10.95 2.17
N LEU A 69 14.17 -11.68 2.54
CA LEU A 69 14.80 -11.57 3.86
C LEU A 69 15.81 -10.43 3.89
N TYR A 70 15.85 -9.73 5.01
CA TYR A 70 16.77 -8.65 5.31
C TYR A 70 17.44 -8.88 6.67
N LEU A 71 18.68 -8.40 6.79
CA LEU A 71 19.48 -8.48 8.01
C LEU A 71 20.01 -7.10 8.37
N THR A 72 19.61 -6.60 9.54
CA THR A 72 20.11 -5.35 10.09
C THR A 72 21.18 -5.64 11.15
N ARG A 73 22.34 -4.98 11.03
CA ARG A 73 23.46 -5.05 11.98
C ARG A 73 23.31 -3.97 13.04
N LEU A 74 23.00 -4.37 14.27
CA LEU A 74 22.72 -3.47 15.40
C LEU A 74 23.98 -2.98 16.12
N ASP A 75 25.14 -3.54 15.77
CA ASP A 75 26.46 -3.18 16.28
C ASP A 75 27.26 -2.29 15.30
N VAL A 76 26.78 -2.12 14.08
CA VAL A 76 27.41 -1.30 13.04
C VAL A 76 26.49 -0.16 12.64
N LYS A 77 26.94 1.07 12.87
CA LYS A 77 26.27 2.28 12.38
C LYS A 77 27.09 2.95 11.29
N ASP A 78 26.41 3.43 10.25
CA ASP A 78 26.96 4.31 9.22
C ASP A 78 26.08 5.56 9.16
N ASP A 79 26.70 6.73 9.31
CA ASP A 79 26.01 8.04 9.41
C ASP A 79 24.80 8.06 10.37
N GLY A 80 24.93 7.40 11.53
CA GLY A 80 23.87 7.34 12.55
C GLY A 80 22.79 6.27 12.34
N THR A 81 22.72 5.67 11.15
CA THR A 81 21.76 4.61 10.79
C THR A 81 22.37 3.21 10.94
N TYR A 82 21.54 2.20 11.20
CA TYR A 82 22.00 0.82 11.25
C TYR A 82 22.25 0.26 9.85
N LYS A 83 23.31 -0.54 9.69
CA LYS A 83 23.60 -1.14 8.39
C LYS A 83 22.65 -2.31 8.10
N THR A 84 21.85 -2.17 7.06
CA THR A 84 20.91 -3.21 6.59
C THR A 84 21.38 -3.84 5.28
N ILE A 85 21.25 -5.17 5.18
CA ILE A 85 21.63 -5.95 4.00
C ILE A 85 20.42 -6.78 3.57
N GLN A 86 20.04 -6.66 2.30
CA GLN A 86 19.10 -7.60 1.69
C GLN A 86 19.79 -8.94 1.49
N LEU A 87 19.28 -9.99 2.12
CA LEU A 87 19.83 -11.34 2.09
C LEU A 87 19.37 -12.12 0.87
N THR A 88 18.08 -12.06 0.54
CA THR A 88 17.52 -12.79 -0.61
C THR A 88 16.99 -11.82 -1.67
N ARG A 89 17.06 -12.26 -2.92
CA ARG A 89 16.56 -11.53 -4.09
C ARG A 89 15.85 -12.54 -4.98
N GLY A 90 14.53 -12.59 -4.92
CA GLY A 90 13.73 -13.53 -5.69
C GLY A 90 12.45 -12.92 -6.23
N LYS A 91 11.79 -13.66 -7.14
CA LYS A 91 10.39 -13.40 -7.54
C LYS A 91 9.39 -14.23 -6.72
N GLU A 92 9.87 -14.91 -5.70
CA GLU A 92 9.14 -15.82 -4.82
C GLU A 92 9.27 -15.29 -3.39
N SER A 93 8.34 -15.68 -2.52
CA SER A 93 8.33 -15.23 -1.13
C SER A 93 9.25 -16.08 -0.27
N ASP A 94 10.23 -15.44 0.36
CA ASP A 94 11.01 -15.99 1.46
C ASP A 94 10.43 -15.50 2.80
N TYR A 95 10.25 -16.38 3.78
CA TYR A 95 9.50 -16.13 5.02
C TYR A 95 9.91 -17.05 6.17
N SER A 96 9.37 -16.80 7.37
CA SER A 96 9.66 -17.54 8.61
C SER A 96 11.16 -17.70 8.92
N PRO A 97 11.94 -16.61 9.01
CA PRO A 97 13.37 -16.71 9.33
C PRO A 97 13.59 -17.12 10.80
N LEU A 98 14.60 -17.96 11.02
CA LEU A 98 15.11 -18.38 12.34
C LEU A 98 16.65 -18.33 12.36
N PHE A 99 17.25 -17.73 13.38
CA PHE A 99 18.70 -17.86 13.59
C PHE A 99 19.07 -19.26 14.10
N SER A 100 20.23 -19.77 13.68
CA SER A 100 20.94 -20.84 14.38
C SER A 100 21.27 -20.42 15.81
N LYS A 101 21.43 -21.40 16.71
CA LYS A 101 21.73 -21.14 18.12
C LYS A 101 23.07 -20.41 18.33
N ASP A 102 24.02 -20.56 17.41
CA ASP A 102 25.29 -19.81 17.38
C ASP A 102 25.17 -18.44 16.69
N GLY A 103 24.05 -18.14 16.03
CA GLY A 103 23.80 -16.89 15.32
C GLY A 103 24.53 -16.75 13.98
N GLU A 104 25.20 -17.80 13.47
CA GLU A 104 25.98 -17.71 12.22
C GLU A 104 25.19 -18.07 10.95
N THR A 105 24.02 -18.69 11.10
CA THR A 105 23.16 -19.18 10.02
C THR A 105 21.73 -18.70 10.21
N ILE A 106 21.02 -18.44 9.11
CA ILE A 106 19.59 -18.15 9.07
C ILE A 106 18.90 -19.29 8.32
N TYR A 107 17.98 -19.97 8.99
CA TYR A 107 17.05 -20.93 8.40
C TYR A 107 15.77 -20.22 7.99
N PHE A 108 15.15 -20.62 6.87
CA PHE A 108 13.91 -20.00 6.41
C PHE A 108 13.14 -20.89 5.44
N LEU A 109 11.89 -20.53 5.18
CA LEU A 109 11.02 -21.15 4.19
C LEU A 109 10.89 -20.26 2.95
N SER A 110 10.60 -20.88 1.80
CA SER A 110 10.46 -20.17 0.53
C SER A 110 9.36 -20.76 -0.32
N SER A 111 8.54 -19.92 -0.97
CA SER A 111 7.49 -20.35 -1.91
C SER A 111 8.05 -20.95 -3.20
N ARG A 112 9.38 -20.85 -3.41
CA ARG A 112 10.10 -21.58 -4.46
C ARG A 112 9.74 -23.06 -4.38
N GLU A 113 9.62 -23.69 -5.54
CA GLU A 113 9.40 -25.13 -5.65
C GLU A 113 8.20 -25.63 -4.80
N LYS A 114 7.12 -24.83 -4.78
CA LYS A 114 5.85 -25.12 -4.07
C LYS A 114 5.94 -25.10 -2.54
N GLY A 115 6.92 -24.42 -1.94
CA GLY A 115 6.91 -24.22 -0.48
C GLY A 115 7.32 -25.44 0.35
N LYS A 116 8.09 -26.37 -0.23
CA LYS A 116 8.38 -27.68 0.37
C LYS A 116 9.75 -27.79 1.02
N LYS A 117 10.53 -26.72 1.07
CA LYS A 117 11.96 -26.79 1.38
C LYS A 117 12.32 -25.92 2.58
N LEU A 118 13.22 -26.45 3.41
CA LEU A 118 13.97 -25.68 4.39
C LEU A 118 15.26 -25.21 3.74
N TRP A 119 15.47 -23.90 3.76
CA TRP A 119 16.66 -23.25 3.24
C TRP A 119 17.53 -22.75 4.38
N ALA A 120 18.83 -22.62 4.12
CA ALA A 120 19.76 -21.96 5.02
C ALA A 120 20.69 -21.01 4.25
N MET A 121 21.17 -20.00 4.96
CA MET A 121 22.25 -19.14 4.48
C MET A 121 23.05 -18.57 5.63
N SER A 122 24.31 -18.19 5.37
CA SER A 122 25.16 -17.57 6.38
C SER A 122 24.78 -16.09 6.61
N VAL A 123 24.91 -15.62 7.85
CA VAL A 123 24.77 -14.18 8.18
C VAL A 123 25.83 -13.30 7.53
N TYR A 124 26.92 -13.89 7.04
CA TYR A 124 27.97 -13.21 6.28
C TYR A 124 27.66 -13.06 4.78
N GLY A 125 26.51 -13.57 4.34
CA GLY A 125 26.07 -13.58 2.94
C GLY A 125 26.41 -14.87 2.20
N GLY A 126 26.15 -14.89 0.89
CA GLY A 126 26.26 -16.07 0.02
C GLY A 126 24.90 -16.51 -0.53
N GLU A 127 24.91 -17.51 -1.42
CA GLU A 127 23.67 -18.07 -1.96
C GLU A 127 22.98 -18.97 -0.93
N PRO A 128 21.64 -18.88 -0.77
CA PRO A 128 20.91 -19.85 0.03
C PRO A 128 21.06 -21.26 -0.54
N TYR A 129 21.24 -22.24 0.35
CA TYR A 129 21.34 -23.65 -0.01
C TYR A 129 20.24 -24.46 0.66
N GLU A 130 19.84 -25.53 -0.02
CA GLU A 130 18.82 -26.44 0.49
C GLU A 130 19.37 -27.25 1.68
N ILE A 131 18.61 -27.29 2.76
CA ILE A 131 18.86 -28.15 3.91
C ILE A 131 18.15 -29.49 3.73
N HIS A 132 16.88 -29.45 3.32
CA HIS A 132 16.04 -30.64 3.10
C HIS A 132 14.76 -30.29 2.31
N THR A 133 14.23 -31.27 1.58
CA THR A 133 12.93 -31.22 0.92
C THR A 133 11.92 -32.10 1.68
N PHE A 134 10.79 -31.51 2.08
CA PHE A 134 9.70 -32.17 2.79
C PHE A 134 8.58 -32.51 1.81
N GLU A 135 8.47 -33.78 1.42
CA GLU A 135 7.54 -34.23 0.36
C GLU A 135 6.08 -33.84 0.62
N THR A 136 5.67 -33.85 1.89
CA THR A 136 4.32 -33.51 2.35
C THR A 136 4.16 -32.05 2.79
N GLY A 137 5.19 -31.22 2.57
CA GLY A 137 5.20 -29.78 2.90
C GLY A 137 5.79 -29.49 4.28
N ILE A 138 6.04 -28.21 4.54
CA ILE A 138 6.58 -27.69 5.80
C ILE A 138 6.03 -26.28 6.02
N SER A 139 5.56 -25.99 7.24
CA SER A 139 5.14 -24.66 7.68
C SER A 139 5.44 -24.44 9.17
N ASP A 140 5.37 -23.19 9.62
CA ASP A 140 5.47 -22.76 11.01
C ASP A 140 6.66 -23.36 11.77
N ILE A 141 7.88 -23.15 11.26
CA ILE A 141 9.09 -23.66 11.90
C ILE A 141 9.38 -22.97 13.24
N GLN A 142 9.71 -23.74 14.28
CA GLN A 142 10.13 -23.24 15.60
C GLN A 142 11.29 -24.09 16.14
N TRP A 143 12.13 -23.54 17.01
CA TRP A 143 13.16 -24.34 17.69
C TRP A 143 12.52 -25.27 18.71
N LEU A 144 12.80 -26.58 18.61
CA LEU A 144 12.44 -27.55 19.63
C LEU A 144 13.55 -27.69 20.69
N ASP A 145 14.81 -27.74 20.24
CA ASP A 145 15.99 -27.79 21.11
C ASP A 145 17.20 -27.15 20.38
N ASP A 146 18.43 -27.46 20.79
CA ASP A 146 19.64 -26.90 20.17
C ASP A 146 19.95 -27.44 18.75
N LYS A 147 19.26 -28.50 18.31
CA LYS A 147 19.54 -29.23 17.07
C LYS A 147 18.29 -29.51 16.23
N LYS A 148 17.10 -29.45 16.82
CA LYS A 148 15.85 -29.85 16.20
C LYS A 148 14.91 -28.66 16.00
N LEU A 149 14.23 -28.67 14.86
CA LEU A 149 13.12 -27.76 14.56
C LEU A 149 11.79 -28.51 14.67
N ALA A 150 10.80 -27.92 15.34
CA ALA A 150 9.40 -28.32 15.21
C ALA A 150 8.78 -27.66 13.98
N PHE A 151 7.89 -28.36 13.28
CA PHE A 151 7.17 -27.86 12.11
C PHE A 151 5.84 -28.57 11.90
N GLU A 152 4.91 -27.89 11.23
CA GLU A 152 3.66 -28.51 10.76
C GLU A 152 3.85 -29.11 9.36
N SER A 153 3.28 -30.30 9.15
CA SER A 153 3.23 -30.95 7.84
C SER A 153 1.96 -31.76 7.64
N LYS A 154 1.56 -31.94 6.38
CA LYS A 154 0.50 -32.89 6.01
C LYS A 154 1.04 -34.32 6.03
N GLU A 155 0.14 -35.29 5.97
CA GLU A 155 0.50 -36.69 5.74
C GLU A 155 0.43 -37.05 4.25
N GLY A 156 0.76 -38.31 3.93
CA GLY A 156 0.65 -38.84 2.58
C GLY A 156 -0.79 -38.85 2.04
N LYS A 157 -0.91 -39.02 0.71
CA LYS A 157 -2.20 -39.10 0.04
C LYS A 157 -2.93 -40.41 0.33
N THR A 158 -4.23 -40.35 0.59
CA THR A 158 -5.06 -41.56 0.74
C THR A 158 -5.35 -42.17 -0.63
N LEU A 159 -5.76 -43.44 -0.65
CA LEU A 159 -6.24 -44.07 -1.89
C LEU A 159 -7.44 -43.30 -2.49
N TYR A 160 -8.27 -42.70 -1.64
CA TYR A 160 -9.40 -41.87 -2.07
C TYR A 160 -8.93 -40.64 -2.87
N GLU A 161 -8.02 -39.84 -2.34
CA GLU A 161 -7.49 -38.66 -3.04
C GLU A 161 -6.74 -39.02 -4.32
N GLN A 162 -5.97 -40.11 -4.30
CA GLN A 162 -5.25 -40.57 -5.49
C GLN A 162 -6.24 -40.91 -6.61
N LYS A 163 -7.37 -41.55 -6.29
CA LYS A 163 -8.44 -41.81 -7.26
C LYS A 163 -9.10 -40.55 -7.78
N LEU A 164 -9.43 -39.59 -6.90
CA LEU A 164 -10.01 -38.30 -7.33
C LEU A 164 -9.06 -37.58 -8.30
N GLU A 165 -7.76 -37.57 -8.04
CA GLU A 165 -6.77 -36.97 -8.94
C GLU A 165 -6.65 -37.71 -10.28
N GLU A 166 -6.63 -39.04 -10.27
CA GLU A 166 -6.60 -39.89 -11.47
C GLU A 166 -7.84 -39.68 -12.34
N GLU A 167 -9.01 -39.59 -11.71
CA GLU A 167 -10.31 -39.35 -12.35
C GLU A 167 -10.53 -37.86 -12.69
N LYS A 168 -9.66 -36.97 -12.18
CA LYS A 168 -9.78 -35.50 -12.25
C LYS A 168 -11.09 -34.99 -11.66
N ASP A 169 -11.62 -35.69 -10.66
CA ASP A 169 -12.78 -35.24 -9.91
C ASP A 169 -12.36 -34.15 -8.93
N ASN A 170 -12.84 -32.94 -9.18
CA ASN A 170 -12.60 -31.75 -8.37
C ASN A 170 -13.87 -31.30 -7.63
N THR A 171 -14.85 -32.19 -7.49
CA THR A 171 -16.07 -31.95 -6.72
C THR A 171 -15.72 -31.73 -5.25
N ILE A 172 -16.32 -30.71 -4.65
CA ILE A 172 -16.18 -30.42 -3.22
C ILE A 172 -17.38 -31.05 -2.50
N VAL A 173 -17.10 -31.96 -1.58
CA VAL A 173 -18.09 -32.53 -0.65
C VAL A 173 -18.04 -31.71 0.63
N VAL A 174 -19.16 -31.05 0.96
CA VAL A 174 -19.30 -30.26 2.20
C VAL A 174 -19.42 -31.22 3.39
N GLU A 175 -18.78 -30.89 4.51
CA GLU A 175 -18.72 -31.76 5.71
C GLU A 175 -18.22 -33.20 5.45
N ASP A 176 -17.21 -33.39 4.58
CA ASP A 176 -16.61 -34.71 4.33
C ASP A 176 -15.74 -35.20 5.50
N THR A 177 -16.40 -35.46 6.63
CA THR A 177 -15.79 -35.96 7.87
C THR A 177 -15.16 -37.34 7.70
N ALA A 178 -15.61 -38.14 6.73
CA ALA A 178 -15.08 -39.47 6.44
C ALA A 178 -13.68 -39.43 5.81
N HIS A 179 -13.36 -38.34 5.08
CA HIS A 179 -12.04 -38.12 4.47
C HIS A 179 -11.30 -36.93 5.07
N PHE A 180 -11.72 -36.48 6.25
CA PHE A 180 -11.11 -35.39 7.00
C PHE A 180 -9.70 -35.78 7.46
N LYS A 181 -8.72 -34.89 7.25
CA LYS A 181 -7.31 -35.19 7.50
C LYS A 181 -6.63 -34.16 8.39
N PRO A 182 -5.94 -34.60 9.44
CA PRO A 182 -5.11 -33.72 10.23
C PRO A 182 -3.80 -33.37 9.51
N SER A 183 -3.35 -32.13 9.67
CA SER A 183 -1.93 -31.83 9.69
C SER A 183 -1.36 -32.20 11.07
N ARG A 184 -0.07 -32.52 11.14
CA ARG A 184 0.60 -32.95 12.38
C ARG A 184 1.90 -32.20 12.58
N ILE A 185 2.37 -32.23 13.82
CA ILE A 185 3.62 -31.60 14.20
C ILE A 185 4.73 -32.65 14.18
N TYR A 186 5.84 -32.28 13.57
CA TYR A 186 7.03 -33.11 13.42
C TYR A 186 8.24 -32.35 13.95
N SER A 187 9.29 -33.10 14.28
CA SER A 187 10.62 -32.58 14.56
C SER A 187 11.56 -32.97 13.44
N PHE A 188 12.48 -32.07 13.09
CA PHE A 188 13.54 -32.31 12.11
C PHE A 188 14.91 -32.08 12.76
N ASP A 189 15.75 -33.13 12.82
CA ASP A 189 17.13 -33.02 13.29
C ASP A 189 18.03 -32.43 12.18
N LEU A 190 18.56 -31.23 12.41
CA LEU A 190 19.35 -30.51 11.42
C LEU A 190 20.64 -31.23 11.01
N LYS A 191 21.18 -32.09 11.88
CA LYS A 191 22.44 -32.80 11.65
C LYS A 191 22.20 -34.17 11.04
N GLU A 192 21.39 -34.98 11.70
CA GLU A 192 21.14 -36.37 11.29
C GLU A 192 20.12 -36.46 10.13
N LYS A 193 19.40 -35.35 9.85
CA LYS A 193 18.36 -35.23 8.80
C LYS A 193 17.19 -36.18 9.02
N GLU A 194 16.92 -36.53 10.27
CA GLU A 194 15.82 -37.41 10.65
C GLU A 194 14.56 -36.60 10.98
N ILE A 195 13.41 -37.05 10.47
CA ILE A 195 12.09 -36.49 10.78
C ILE A 195 11.38 -37.43 11.76
N THR A 196 10.93 -36.90 12.90
CA THR A 196 10.17 -37.65 13.91
C THR A 196 8.84 -36.96 14.21
N ARG A 197 7.74 -37.70 14.12
CA ARG A 197 6.40 -37.18 14.46
C ARG A 197 6.28 -36.92 15.96
N LEU A 198 5.78 -35.73 16.34
CA LEU A 198 5.57 -35.32 17.73
C LEU A 198 4.12 -35.51 18.18
N THR A 199 3.15 -35.33 17.29
CA THR A 199 1.72 -35.42 17.63
C THR A 199 1.01 -36.55 16.89
N ASP A 200 -0.06 -37.05 17.51
CA ASP A 200 -0.95 -38.08 16.95
C ASP A 200 -2.40 -37.59 16.88
N ASN A 201 -2.59 -36.28 16.71
CA ASN A 201 -3.90 -35.65 16.62
C ASN A 201 -4.74 -36.23 15.48
N GLU A 202 -6.04 -36.28 15.73
CA GLU A 202 -7.07 -36.79 14.81
C GLU A 202 -7.64 -35.66 13.94
N TYR A 203 -7.69 -34.45 14.49
CA TYR A 203 -8.24 -33.24 13.86
C TYR A 203 -7.13 -32.30 13.36
N PRO A 204 -7.37 -31.50 12.29
CA PRO A 204 -6.45 -30.48 11.82
C PRO A 204 -6.00 -29.53 12.93
N LEU A 205 -4.76 -29.07 12.83
CA LEU A 205 -4.22 -28.06 13.74
C LEU A 205 -4.81 -26.68 13.38
N GLY A 206 -5.13 -25.89 14.41
CA GLY A 206 -5.40 -24.47 14.29
C GLY A 206 -4.13 -23.65 14.47
N GLU A 207 -3.43 -23.87 15.59
CA GLU A 207 -2.13 -23.28 15.89
C GLU A 207 -1.33 -24.21 16.81
N TYR A 208 -0.03 -23.94 16.94
CA TYR A 208 0.79 -24.57 17.97
C TYR A 208 2.00 -23.72 18.39
N THR A 209 2.52 -24.01 19.58
CA THR A 209 3.76 -23.42 20.09
C THR A 209 4.51 -24.43 20.95
N VAL A 210 5.84 -24.30 21.02
CA VAL A 210 6.72 -25.17 21.82
C VAL A 210 7.39 -24.40 22.94
N SER A 211 7.60 -25.06 24.08
CA SER A 211 8.34 -24.48 25.19
C SER A 211 9.83 -24.41 24.86
N GLU A 212 10.56 -23.43 25.41
CA GLU A 212 11.98 -23.20 25.10
C GLU A 212 12.88 -24.42 25.33
N ASN A 213 12.53 -25.26 26.31
CA ASN A 213 13.27 -26.48 26.62
C ASN A 213 12.85 -27.72 25.80
N GLY A 214 11.89 -27.57 24.89
CA GLY A 214 11.39 -28.65 24.01
C GLY A 214 10.58 -29.74 24.70
N LYS A 215 10.21 -29.56 25.97
CA LYS A 215 9.48 -30.59 26.74
C LYS A 215 7.98 -30.50 26.59
N TRP A 216 7.48 -29.30 26.35
CA TRP A 216 6.06 -29.01 26.27
C TRP A 216 5.68 -28.41 24.91
N LEU A 217 4.46 -28.73 24.48
CA LEU A 217 3.86 -28.18 23.29
C LEU A 217 2.38 -27.92 23.57
N VAL A 218 1.86 -26.78 23.13
CA VAL A 218 0.42 -26.50 23.12
C VAL A 218 -0.07 -26.50 21.68
N SER A 219 -1.25 -27.08 21.44
CA SER A 219 -1.89 -27.08 20.13
C SER A 219 -3.40 -26.94 20.22
N SER A 220 -4.01 -26.19 19.30
CA SER A 220 -5.47 -26.15 19.11
C SER A 220 -5.89 -27.03 17.91
N HIS A 221 -7.00 -27.75 18.03
CA HIS A 221 -7.45 -28.77 17.08
C HIS A 221 -8.86 -28.47 16.58
N ILE A 222 -9.01 -28.27 15.27
CA ILE A 222 -10.27 -27.88 14.63
C ILE A 222 -11.15 -29.13 14.42
N THR A 223 -12.24 -29.22 15.17
CA THR A 223 -13.09 -30.43 15.25
C THR A 223 -14.17 -30.52 14.17
N SER A 224 -14.42 -29.43 13.42
CA SER A 224 -15.32 -29.42 12.25
C SER A 224 -14.56 -28.98 10.98
N PRO A 225 -14.76 -29.65 9.82
CA PRO A 225 -14.25 -29.20 8.53
C PRO A 225 -14.63 -27.75 8.18
N ASP A 226 -15.79 -27.30 8.65
CA ASP A 226 -16.36 -25.98 8.41
C ASP A 226 -16.61 -25.25 9.75
N TYR A 227 -15.67 -25.38 10.72
CA TYR A 227 -15.76 -24.81 12.09
C TYR A 227 -16.35 -23.40 12.18
N ARG A 228 -15.98 -22.50 11.27
CA ARG A 228 -16.51 -21.13 11.26
C ARG A 228 -18.00 -21.08 10.91
N GLY A 229 -18.45 -21.92 9.97
CA GLY A 229 -19.78 -21.89 9.36
C GLY A 229 -20.86 -22.50 10.23
N ASP A 230 -20.55 -23.64 10.86
CA ASP A 230 -21.58 -24.41 11.55
C ASP A 230 -21.89 -23.90 12.98
N ALA A 231 -21.07 -22.97 13.50
CA ALA A 231 -21.02 -22.63 14.92
C ALA A 231 -20.89 -23.87 15.84
N ASN A 232 -20.24 -24.93 15.32
CA ASN A 232 -20.05 -26.23 15.94
C ASN A 232 -18.97 -26.21 17.04
N PRO A 233 -18.83 -27.28 17.87
CA PRO A 233 -18.07 -27.25 19.11
C PRO A 233 -16.66 -26.68 18.95
N LYS A 234 -16.29 -25.90 19.98
CA LYS A 234 -15.01 -25.19 20.09
C LYS A 234 -13.83 -26.13 19.79
N PRO A 235 -12.72 -25.61 19.23
CA PRO A 235 -11.51 -26.39 19.04
C PRO A 235 -11.11 -27.05 20.36
N ASN A 236 -10.54 -28.24 20.29
CA ASN A 236 -9.94 -28.87 21.47
C ASN A 236 -8.52 -28.34 21.64
N TYR A 237 -8.10 -28.09 22.87
CA TYR A 237 -6.75 -27.61 23.16
C TYR A 237 -6.00 -28.68 23.93
N TYR A 238 -4.76 -28.94 23.55
CA TYR A 238 -3.96 -30.00 24.16
C TYR A 238 -2.62 -29.47 24.62
N LEU A 239 -2.24 -29.85 25.84
CA LEU A 239 -0.86 -29.76 26.32
C LEU A 239 -0.18 -31.12 26.15
N TRP A 240 0.95 -31.13 25.46
CA TRP A 240 1.74 -32.32 25.18
C TRP A 240 2.99 -32.32 26.03
N ASN A 241 3.27 -33.42 26.70
CA ASN A 241 4.57 -33.71 27.30
C ASN A 241 5.38 -34.57 26.33
N LEU A 242 6.32 -33.94 25.61
CA LEU A 242 7.10 -34.57 24.55
C LEU A 242 8.13 -35.57 25.09
N GLU A 243 8.57 -35.43 26.34
CA GLU A 243 9.48 -36.40 26.97
C GLU A 243 8.78 -37.71 27.34
N LYS A 244 7.55 -37.63 27.82
CA LYS A 244 6.74 -38.79 28.24
C LYS A 244 5.91 -39.37 27.11
N GLY A 245 5.71 -38.63 26.02
CA GLY A 245 4.80 -39.01 24.94
C GLY A 245 3.34 -39.03 25.37
N THR A 246 2.95 -38.14 26.29
CA THR A 246 1.59 -38.02 26.82
C THR A 246 0.96 -36.70 26.41
N LYS A 247 -0.36 -36.66 26.25
CA LYS A 247 -1.13 -35.43 26.04
C LYS A 247 -2.28 -35.35 27.03
N GLU A 248 -2.62 -34.13 27.41
CA GLU A 248 -3.81 -33.82 28.21
C GLU A 248 -4.63 -32.75 27.49
N GLU A 249 -5.95 -32.91 27.51
CA GLU A 249 -6.85 -31.85 27.05
C GLU A 249 -6.89 -30.75 28.10
N ILE A 250 -6.86 -29.51 27.64
CA ILE A 250 -6.84 -28.30 28.46
C ILE A 250 -7.93 -27.36 27.96
N LEU A 251 -8.30 -26.38 28.78
CA LEU A 251 -9.29 -25.35 28.41
C LEU A 251 -10.68 -25.93 28.03
N GLU A 252 -11.06 -27.05 28.64
CA GLU A 252 -12.35 -27.73 28.41
C GLU A 252 -13.57 -26.85 28.74
N GLU A 253 -13.42 -25.85 29.62
CA GLU A 253 -14.51 -24.99 30.09
C GLU A 253 -14.53 -23.60 29.43
N GLY A 254 -15.58 -23.31 28.66
CA GLY A 254 -16.16 -21.95 28.55
C GLY A 254 -15.41 -20.89 27.72
N TYR A 255 -14.09 -20.96 27.56
CA TYR A 255 -13.32 -19.92 26.85
C TYR A 255 -13.71 -19.82 25.38
N GLN A 256 -13.92 -18.61 24.88
CA GLN A 256 -14.19 -18.39 23.47
C GLN A 256 -12.87 -18.11 22.74
N THR A 257 -12.59 -18.90 21.70
CA THR A 257 -11.41 -18.76 20.83
C THR A 257 -10.09 -18.52 21.57
N PRO A 258 -9.68 -19.37 22.55
CA PRO A 258 -8.31 -19.33 23.06
C PRO A 258 -7.26 -19.34 21.93
N GLY A 259 -6.25 -18.49 22.03
CA GLY A 259 -5.12 -18.51 21.09
C GLY A 259 -3.98 -17.58 21.47
N ASN A 260 -3.02 -17.42 20.54
CA ASN A 260 -1.76 -16.70 20.74
C ASN A 260 -0.99 -17.26 21.94
N PHE A 261 -0.76 -18.57 21.97
CA PHE A 261 -0.07 -19.21 23.08
C PHE A 261 1.43 -18.84 23.10
N GLU A 262 1.93 -18.34 24.22
CA GLU A 262 3.35 -18.02 24.40
C GLU A 262 3.87 -18.54 25.75
N PHE A 263 4.85 -19.46 25.69
CA PHE A 263 5.48 -20.04 26.89
C PHE A 263 6.35 -19.02 27.63
N THR A 264 6.40 -19.15 28.96
CA THR A 264 7.39 -18.43 29.78
C THR A 264 8.76 -19.10 29.71
N GLU A 265 9.83 -18.32 29.87
CA GLU A 265 11.24 -18.76 29.84
C GLU A 265 11.52 -19.87 30.87
N ASN A 266 10.87 -19.83 32.04
CA ASN A 266 11.01 -20.88 33.04
C ASN A 266 10.27 -22.20 32.69
N ASN A 267 9.51 -22.23 31.60
CA ASN A 267 8.71 -23.36 31.11
C ASN A 267 7.67 -23.90 32.13
N ASN A 268 7.25 -23.08 33.11
CA ASN A 268 6.24 -23.47 34.10
C ASN A 268 4.80 -23.24 33.61
N GLY A 269 4.63 -22.54 32.49
CA GLY A 269 3.34 -22.19 31.94
C GLY A 269 3.45 -21.36 30.67
N PHE A 270 2.29 -20.87 30.22
CA PHE A 270 2.17 -20.05 29.03
C PHE A 270 1.03 -19.04 29.19
N TYR A 271 1.15 -17.90 28.52
CA TYR A 271 0.08 -16.93 28.37
C TYR A 271 -0.76 -17.23 27.13
N PHE A 272 -2.02 -16.83 27.16
CA PHE A 272 -2.92 -16.89 26.01
C PHE A 272 -4.04 -15.85 26.16
N VAL A 273 -4.71 -15.53 25.05
CA VAL A 273 -5.91 -14.69 25.07
C VAL A 273 -7.16 -15.49 24.82
N SER A 274 -8.28 -15.06 25.38
CA SER A 274 -9.62 -15.51 24.98
C SER A 274 -10.58 -14.33 24.89
N VAL A 275 -11.72 -14.52 24.24
CA VAL A 275 -12.77 -13.50 24.15
C VAL A 275 -13.76 -13.69 25.30
N LYS A 276 -14.07 -12.61 26.01
CA LYS A 276 -15.18 -12.54 26.95
C LYS A 276 -16.41 -11.98 26.21
N SER A 277 -17.39 -12.85 26.01
CA SER A 277 -18.67 -12.51 25.39
C SER A 277 -19.85 -12.94 26.28
N SER A 278 -20.99 -12.31 26.09
CA SER A 278 -22.30 -12.72 26.66
C SER A 278 -22.92 -13.94 25.95
N ASP A 279 -22.43 -14.30 24.77
CA ASP A 279 -22.85 -15.46 23.97
C ASP A 279 -21.66 -16.29 23.45
N PRO A 280 -20.78 -16.78 24.35
CA PRO A 280 -19.53 -17.45 23.98
C PRO A 280 -19.71 -18.79 23.27
N GLN A 281 -20.92 -19.34 23.24
CA GLN A 281 -21.28 -20.52 22.45
C GLN A 281 -21.40 -20.22 20.95
N TRP A 282 -21.63 -18.96 20.56
CA TRP A 282 -21.80 -18.54 19.17
C TRP A 282 -20.60 -17.75 18.64
N ASN A 283 -19.47 -17.77 19.36
CA ASN A 283 -18.31 -16.94 19.05
C ASN A 283 -18.66 -15.43 18.88
N GLY A 284 -19.65 -14.93 19.62
CA GLY A 284 -20.12 -13.56 19.46
C GLY A 284 -19.10 -12.52 19.93
N ALA A 285 -19.30 -11.27 19.52
CA ALA A 285 -18.35 -10.19 19.82
C ALA A 285 -18.21 -9.92 21.32
N GLY A 286 -17.02 -9.48 21.74
CA GLY A 286 -16.68 -9.25 23.14
C GLY A 286 -15.30 -8.60 23.30
N ILE A 287 -14.79 -8.54 24.53
CA ILE A 287 -13.44 -8.00 24.80
C ILE A 287 -12.41 -9.12 24.92
N SER A 288 -11.18 -8.86 24.50
CA SER A 288 -10.05 -9.78 24.68
C SER A 288 -9.53 -9.74 26.12
N MET A 289 -9.38 -10.92 26.72
CA MET A 289 -8.88 -11.14 28.08
C MET A 289 -7.56 -11.91 28.05
N LEU A 290 -6.65 -11.59 28.98
CA LEU A 290 -5.37 -12.28 29.14
C LEU A 290 -5.46 -13.36 30.23
N HIS A 291 -4.92 -14.53 29.95
CA HIS A 291 -4.86 -15.66 30.86
C HIS A 291 -3.46 -16.24 30.93
N TYR A 292 -3.17 -16.95 32.02
CA TYR A 292 -1.96 -17.74 32.20
C TYR A 292 -2.33 -19.17 32.59
N TYR A 293 -1.75 -20.15 31.91
CA TYR A 293 -1.89 -21.56 32.23
C TYR A 293 -0.68 -22.05 33.03
N SER A 294 -0.91 -22.55 34.25
CA SER A 294 0.11 -23.19 35.09
C SER A 294 0.14 -24.69 34.83
N ILE A 295 1.26 -25.18 34.30
CA ILE A 295 1.45 -26.61 33.98
C ILE A 295 1.53 -27.44 35.26
N ALA A 296 2.27 -26.96 36.27
CA ALA A 296 2.46 -27.70 37.51
C ALA A 296 1.14 -27.91 38.29
N ASN A 297 0.22 -26.95 38.17
CA ASN A 297 -1.04 -26.95 38.90
C ASN A 297 -2.24 -27.37 38.03
N ASN A 298 -2.04 -27.60 36.72
CA ASN A 298 -3.09 -27.87 35.74
C ASN A 298 -4.24 -26.86 35.82
N LYS A 299 -3.90 -25.55 35.82
CA LYS A 299 -4.85 -24.48 36.17
C LYS A 299 -4.68 -23.23 35.31
N VAL A 300 -5.80 -22.68 34.84
CA VAL A 300 -5.90 -21.34 34.24
C VAL A 300 -6.05 -20.27 35.32
N ILE A 301 -5.36 -19.15 35.15
CA ILE A 301 -5.43 -17.97 35.99
C ILE A 301 -5.72 -16.76 35.10
N ASP A 302 -6.80 -16.04 35.40
CA ASP A 302 -7.08 -14.75 34.75
C ASP A 302 -6.04 -13.72 35.21
N VAL A 303 -5.30 -13.15 34.27
CA VAL A 303 -4.27 -12.18 34.59
C VAL A 303 -4.95 -10.85 34.93
N PRO A 304 -4.73 -10.28 36.13
CA PRO A 304 -5.37 -9.03 36.54
C PRO A 304 -4.73 -7.85 35.80
N ILE A 305 -5.23 -7.56 34.59
CA ILE A 305 -4.75 -6.42 33.79
C ILE A 305 -5.23 -5.06 34.33
N ASP A 306 -6.14 -5.05 35.31
CA ASP A 306 -6.75 -3.86 35.92
C ASP A 306 -7.18 -2.81 34.88
N TRP A 307 -7.91 -3.29 33.88
CA TRP A 307 -8.44 -2.49 32.77
C TRP A 307 -9.72 -3.14 32.24
N ASN A 308 -10.87 -2.52 32.51
CA ASN A 308 -12.19 -3.10 32.23
C ASN A 308 -12.52 -3.18 30.74
N TRP A 309 -11.80 -2.46 29.88
CA TRP A 309 -12.00 -2.52 28.43
C TRP A 309 -11.29 -3.70 27.76
N GLY A 310 -10.46 -4.46 28.50
CA GLY A 310 -9.71 -5.58 27.94
C GLY A 310 -8.48 -5.14 27.15
N LEU A 311 -7.98 -6.03 26.28
CA LEU A 311 -6.86 -5.77 25.39
C LEU A 311 -7.31 -5.12 24.07
N GLY A 312 -6.48 -4.21 23.53
CA GLY A 312 -6.67 -3.55 22.25
C GLY A 312 -5.67 -3.96 21.15
N SER A 313 -4.46 -4.41 21.50
CA SER A 313 -3.44 -4.82 20.51
C SER A 313 -2.62 -6.05 20.90
N GLY A 314 -3.19 -6.96 21.70
CA GLY A 314 -2.55 -8.22 22.09
C GLY A 314 -1.53 -8.09 23.24
N PHE A 315 -0.59 -9.04 23.28
CA PHE A 315 0.45 -9.13 24.31
C PHE A 315 1.74 -9.73 23.73
N ASP A 316 2.85 -9.55 24.46
CA ASP A 316 4.15 -10.14 24.19
C ASP A 316 4.77 -10.63 25.52
N VAL A 317 5.33 -11.84 25.56
CA VAL A 317 6.01 -12.38 26.76
C VAL A 317 7.44 -11.84 26.90
N PHE A 318 7.81 -11.42 28.11
CA PHE A 318 9.14 -10.92 28.47
C PHE A 318 9.74 -11.79 29.58
N GLY A 319 10.43 -12.86 29.19
CA GLY A 319 10.90 -13.90 30.11
C GLY A 319 9.73 -14.62 30.77
N ASN A 320 9.34 -14.19 31.98
CA ASN A 320 8.14 -14.69 32.67
C ASN A 320 7.04 -13.63 32.83
N ASP A 321 7.37 -12.38 32.54
CA ASP A 321 6.50 -11.21 32.61
C ASP A 321 5.77 -11.04 31.26
N VAL A 322 4.86 -10.07 31.17
CA VAL A 322 4.10 -9.82 29.93
C VAL A 322 3.85 -8.32 29.71
N MET A 323 4.03 -7.86 28.47
CA MET A 323 3.59 -6.54 28.03
C MET A 323 2.25 -6.69 27.32
N VAL A 324 1.32 -5.78 27.56
CA VAL A 324 -0.02 -5.81 26.95
C VAL A 324 -0.36 -4.46 26.33
N GLY A 325 -1.09 -4.49 25.21
CA GLY A 325 -1.78 -3.32 24.67
C GLY A 325 -3.21 -3.25 25.21
N LEU A 326 -3.49 -2.29 26.07
CA LEU A 326 -4.80 -2.04 26.67
C LEU A 326 -5.68 -1.22 25.74
N ALA A 327 -6.94 -1.63 25.65
CA ALA A 327 -7.93 -0.96 24.82
C ALA A 327 -8.17 0.50 25.23
N ASN A 328 -8.15 1.47 24.31
CA ASN A 328 -8.23 2.89 24.68
C ASN A 328 -8.94 3.75 23.61
N GLY A 329 -10.12 3.31 23.16
CA GLY A 329 -10.97 4.06 22.23
C GLY A 329 -10.37 4.08 20.82
N ALA A 330 -9.93 5.26 20.35
CA ALA A 330 -9.22 5.38 19.09
C ALA A 330 -7.69 5.21 19.24
N THR A 331 -7.17 4.83 20.40
CA THR A 331 -5.73 4.52 20.58
C THR A 331 -5.53 3.22 21.36
N THR A 332 -4.27 2.84 21.63
CA THR A 332 -3.94 1.69 22.48
C THR A 332 -2.87 2.07 23.48
N LYS A 333 -3.01 1.67 24.74
CA LYS A 333 -2.09 2.02 25.81
C LYS A 333 -1.30 0.83 26.34
N LEU A 334 0.02 0.94 26.44
CA LEU A 334 0.83 -0.17 26.95
C LEU A 334 0.81 -0.29 28.48
N ALA A 335 0.84 -1.53 28.97
CA ALA A 335 1.10 -1.86 30.37
C ALA A 335 2.03 -3.08 30.47
N TYR A 336 2.84 -3.11 31.53
CA TYR A 336 3.73 -4.23 31.83
C TYR A 336 3.27 -4.93 33.10
N LEU A 337 3.15 -6.24 33.08
CA LEU A 337 2.71 -7.06 34.20
C LEU A 337 3.88 -7.95 34.63
N GLN A 338 4.46 -7.64 35.79
CA GLN A 338 5.52 -8.43 36.37
C GLN A 338 4.95 -9.61 37.14
N LYS A 339 5.35 -10.83 36.79
CA LYS A 339 4.87 -12.06 37.44
C LYS A 339 5.69 -12.39 38.69
N ASP A 340 5.01 -12.70 39.79
CA ASP A 340 5.60 -13.27 41.01
C ASP A 340 4.71 -14.43 41.50
N GLY A 341 5.17 -15.67 41.32
CA GLY A 341 4.34 -16.85 41.56
C GLY A 341 3.08 -16.83 40.69
N ASP A 342 1.91 -16.86 41.31
CA ASP A 342 0.58 -16.77 40.66
C ASP A 342 -0.04 -15.35 40.79
N GLU A 343 0.78 -14.33 41.07
CA GLU A 343 0.38 -12.93 41.16
C GLU A 343 1.09 -12.06 40.11
N TRP A 344 0.49 -10.91 39.77
CA TRP A 344 1.05 -9.94 38.81
C TRP A 344 1.02 -8.52 39.37
N ASP A 345 2.16 -7.83 39.33
CA ASP A 345 2.28 -6.41 39.65
C ASP A 345 2.25 -5.59 38.35
N LYS A 346 1.15 -4.84 38.15
CA LYS A 346 0.98 -3.95 36.99
C LYS A 346 1.84 -2.69 37.15
N LYS A 347 2.65 -2.42 36.12
CA LYS A 347 3.50 -1.23 36.00
C LYS A 347 3.06 -0.39 34.80
N SER A 348 3.03 0.92 34.98
CA SER A 348 2.79 1.83 33.87
C SER A 348 3.98 1.84 32.91
N VAL A 349 3.70 1.97 31.61
CA VAL A 349 4.71 2.18 30.58
C VAL A 349 4.82 3.67 30.28
N ASP A 350 6.05 4.14 30.12
CA ASP A 350 6.42 5.53 29.86
C ASP A 350 7.36 5.57 28.64
N ALA A 351 6.81 5.98 27.51
CA ALA A 351 7.42 6.12 26.19
C ALA A 351 7.28 7.56 25.65
N GLY A 352 7.02 8.55 26.54
CA GLY A 352 6.82 9.95 26.16
C GLY A 352 5.60 10.15 25.25
N GLU A 353 5.77 10.95 24.20
CA GLU A 353 4.73 11.27 23.19
C GLU A 353 4.26 10.03 22.39
N MET A 354 4.98 8.91 22.46
CA MET A 354 4.64 7.68 21.73
C MET A 354 3.71 6.73 22.52
N ASN A 355 3.37 7.04 23.78
CA ASN A 355 2.71 6.12 24.72
C ASN A 355 1.45 5.41 24.18
N GLU A 356 0.71 6.07 23.30
CA GLU A 356 -0.56 5.57 22.74
C GLU A 356 -0.47 5.17 21.26
N HIS A 357 0.73 5.27 20.68
CA HIS A 357 1.00 5.13 19.26
C HIS A 357 2.09 4.09 18.98
N LEU A 358 2.33 3.19 19.94
CA LEU A 358 3.41 2.22 19.91
C LEU A 358 2.88 0.79 19.98
N THR A 359 3.36 -0.06 19.07
CA THR A 359 3.11 -1.51 19.10
C THR A 359 4.45 -2.24 19.17
N VAL A 360 4.64 -3.07 20.19
CA VAL A 360 5.84 -3.93 20.29
C VAL A 360 5.78 -5.00 19.19
N THR A 361 6.93 -5.32 18.59
CA THR A 361 7.01 -6.31 17.50
C THR A 361 7.91 -7.49 17.85
N VAL A 362 9.02 -7.23 18.54
CA VAL A 362 9.91 -8.29 19.04
C VAL A 362 10.75 -7.78 20.19
N VAL A 363 11.04 -8.66 21.14
CA VAL A 363 11.89 -8.38 22.30
C VAL A 363 13.23 -9.09 22.14
N GLY A 364 14.33 -8.42 22.50
CA GLY A 364 15.64 -9.06 22.51
C GLY A 364 15.78 -10.03 23.69
N ASN A 365 16.52 -11.13 23.51
CA ASN A 365 16.69 -12.22 24.48
C ASN A 365 17.17 -11.78 25.88
N ASN A 366 17.80 -10.61 26.01
CA ASN A 366 18.24 -10.07 27.29
C ASN A 366 17.19 -9.21 28.01
N HIS A 367 16.01 -9.05 27.42
CA HIS A 367 14.87 -8.25 27.90
C HIS A 367 15.22 -6.78 28.20
N LYS A 368 16.26 -6.23 27.54
CA LYS A 368 16.69 -4.83 27.68
C LYS A 368 16.48 -4.01 26.41
N LYS A 369 16.23 -4.67 25.29
CA LYS A 369 15.98 -4.05 24.00
C LYS A 369 14.73 -4.64 23.38
N LEU A 370 14.04 -3.84 22.58
CA LEU A 370 12.90 -4.29 21.79
C LEU A 370 12.83 -3.51 20.49
N VAL A 371 12.22 -4.10 19.47
CA VAL A 371 11.77 -3.37 18.29
C VAL A 371 10.28 -3.11 18.43
N TYR A 372 9.90 -1.86 18.19
CA TYR A 372 8.52 -1.43 18.16
C TYR A 372 8.22 -0.62 16.90
N VAL A 373 6.93 -0.52 16.58
CA VAL A 373 6.41 0.37 15.55
C VAL A 373 5.79 1.58 16.21
N TYR A 374 6.28 2.78 15.89
CA TYR A 374 5.61 4.04 16.17
C TYR A 374 4.85 4.50 14.92
N SER A 375 3.60 4.92 15.07
CA SER A 375 2.79 5.43 13.95
C SER A 375 1.54 6.14 14.46
N THR A 376 1.12 7.17 13.74
CA THR A 376 -0.21 7.79 13.88
C THR A 376 -0.97 7.67 12.56
N ALA A 377 -2.24 8.07 12.49
CA ALA A 377 -2.97 8.07 11.23
C ALA A 377 -2.34 9.00 10.16
N SER A 378 -1.53 9.99 10.57
CA SER A 378 -0.75 10.87 9.69
C SER A 378 0.73 10.49 9.54
N THR A 379 1.27 9.62 10.39
CA THR A 379 2.69 9.27 10.42
C THR A 379 2.88 7.81 10.00
N PRO A 380 3.51 7.55 8.84
CA PRO A 380 3.81 6.19 8.39
C PRO A 380 4.56 5.36 9.44
N PRO A 381 4.49 4.01 9.39
CA PRO A 381 5.11 3.15 10.39
C PRO A 381 6.63 3.30 10.47
N GLU A 382 7.11 3.69 11.65
CA GLU A 382 8.53 3.77 11.97
C GLU A 382 8.93 2.60 12.87
N TYR A 383 9.79 1.72 12.37
CA TYR A 383 10.31 0.58 13.13
C TYR A 383 11.56 1.02 13.88
N ARG A 384 11.47 1.11 15.21
CA ARG A 384 12.53 1.66 16.07
C ARG A 384 13.06 0.62 17.06
N LEU A 385 14.38 0.60 17.24
CA LEU A 385 15.04 -0.15 18.31
C LEU A 385 15.09 0.70 19.57
N GLY A 386 14.34 0.32 20.60
CA GLY A 386 14.28 0.99 21.90
C GLY A 386 14.98 0.21 23.01
N ASP A 387 15.40 0.93 24.04
CA ASP A 387 15.85 0.36 25.31
C ASP A 387 14.68 0.24 26.28
N LEU A 388 14.60 -0.89 26.97
CA LEU A 388 13.64 -1.18 28.02
C LEU A 388 14.28 -1.04 29.39
N ASN A 389 13.73 -0.16 30.22
CA ASN A 389 14.19 0.02 31.61
C ASN A 389 13.04 -0.21 32.59
N ILE A 390 12.99 -1.42 33.14
CA ILE A 390 12.03 -1.84 34.14
C ILE A 390 12.47 -1.33 35.52
N LYS A 391 11.72 -0.39 36.08
CA LYS A 391 11.89 0.11 37.45
C LYS A 391 10.80 -0.47 38.35
N ARG A 392 10.86 -0.13 39.65
CA ARG A 392 9.93 -0.66 40.65
C ARG A 392 8.45 -0.41 40.33
N ARG A 393 8.10 0.76 39.79
CA ARG A 393 6.69 1.17 39.54
C ARG A 393 6.38 1.51 38.08
N LYS A 394 7.40 1.63 37.25
CA LYS A 394 7.25 2.06 35.86
C LYS A 394 8.28 1.40 34.96
N VAL A 395 7.88 1.13 33.73
CA VAL A 395 8.74 0.68 32.66
C VAL A 395 8.95 1.86 31.72
N ASN A 396 10.20 2.17 31.39
CA ASN A 396 10.49 3.25 30.43
C ASN A 396 10.95 2.61 29.13
N ILE A 397 10.36 3.03 28.01
CA ILE A 397 10.80 2.68 26.66
C ILE A 397 11.44 3.93 26.08
N SER A 398 12.68 3.84 25.59
CA SER A 398 13.34 4.98 24.96
C SER A 398 12.77 5.27 23.57
N GLU A 399 12.94 6.52 23.11
CA GLU A 399 12.60 6.95 21.74
C GLU A 399 13.32 6.15 20.65
N GLY A 400 14.39 5.44 21.03
CA GLY A 400 15.08 4.50 20.18
C GLY A 400 15.78 5.15 18.98
N THR A 401 16.11 4.31 18.01
CA THR A 401 16.61 4.73 16.70
C THR A 401 15.92 3.87 15.66
N GLU A 402 15.53 4.47 14.52
CA GLU A 402 14.97 3.72 13.40
C GLU A 402 15.94 2.60 12.96
N VAL A 403 15.39 1.39 12.80
CA VAL A 403 16.15 0.16 12.50
C VAL A 403 15.72 -0.47 11.18
N ILE A 404 14.50 -0.18 10.72
CA ILE A 404 13.98 -0.62 9.42
C ILE A 404 13.31 0.57 8.75
N THR A 405 13.86 0.96 7.60
CA THR A 405 13.30 2.00 6.72
C THR A 405 12.56 1.35 5.56
N LEU A 406 11.32 1.78 5.36
CA LEU A 406 10.41 1.33 4.31
C LEU A 406 9.75 2.54 3.67
N ASN A 407 9.25 2.39 2.45
CA ASN A 407 8.36 3.38 1.83
C ASN A 407 8.94 4.80 1.70
N GLU A 408 10.26 4.96 1.50
CA GLU A 408 10.94 6.27 1.37
C GLU A 408 10.32 7.18 0.29
N TYR A 409 9.66 6.59 -0.72
CA TYR A 409 8.95 7.35 -1.74
C TYR A 409 7.79 8.18 -1.17
N LEU A 410 7.24 7.80 -0.01
CA LEU A 410 6.20 8.53 0.69
C LEU A 410 6.74 9.79 1.38
N ASP A 411 8.04 9.93 1.64
CA ASP A 411 8.60 11.09 2.36
C ASP A 411 8.27 12.43 1.71
N LYS A 412 8.21 12.44 0.37
CA LYS A 412 7.90 13.62 -0.44
C LYS A 412 6.40 13.87 -0.62
N LYS A 413 5.56 12.90 -0.23
CA LYS A 413 4.11 13.01 -0.33
C LYS A 413 3.55 13.83 0.83
N PRO A 414 2.59 14.74 0.61
CA PRO A 414 1.88 15.41 1.68
C PRO A 414 1.02 14.38 2.41
N LYS A 415 1.13 14.29 3.74
CA LYS A 415 0.27 13.39 4.54
C LYS A 415 -0.90 14.21 5.07
N ALA A 416 -2.10 13.68 4.93
CA ALA A 416 -3.30 14.28 5.49
C ALA A 416 -3.11 14.44 7.00
N LYS A 417 -3.34 15.65 7.52
CA LYS A 417 -3.43 15.88 8.97
C LYS A 417 -4.61 15.09 9.51
N SER A 418 -4.42 14.34 10.58
CA SER A 418 -5.46 13.61 11.30
C SER A 418 -5.69 14.18 12.70
N GLU A 419 -6.87 13.90 13.24
CA GLU A 419 -7.24 14.16 14.63
C GLU A 419 -8.14 13.04 15.15
N VAL A 420 -7.89 12.58 16.37
CA VAL A 420 -8.88 11.79 17.12
C VAL A 420 -9.95 12.74 17.64
N ILE A 421 -11.19 12.53 17.19
CA ILE A 421 -12.35 13.30 17.64
C ILE A 421 -13.31 12.39 18.41
N SER A 422 -14.14 13.00 19.27
CA SER A 422 -15.22 12.30 19.96
C SER A 422 -16.51 13.11 19.99
N TRP A 423 -17.63 12.40 20.12
CA TRP A 423 -18.98 12.96 20.21
C TRP A 423 -19.88 12.04 21.03
N THR A 424 -21.07 12.54 21.40
CA THR A 424 -22.07 11.75 22.11
C THR A 424 -22.86 10.89 21.13
N GLY A 425 -22.86 9.57 21.34
CA GLY A 425 -23.57 8.59 20.51
C GLY A 425 -25.02 8.33 20.92
N ALA A 426 -25.62 7.33 20.27
CA ALA A 426 -27.03 6.95 20.36
C ALA A 426 -27.51 6.66 21.80
N LYS A 427 -26.61 6.12 22.64
CA LYS A 427 -26.91 5.74 24.03
C LYS A 427 -26.42 6.76 25.07
N GLY A 428 -25.91 7.91 24.64
CA GLY A 428 -25.27 8.89 25.50
C GLY A 428 -23.81 8.55 25.85
N ASP A 429 -23.31 7.43 25.34
CA ASP A 429 -21.91 7.02 25.46
C ASP A 429 -21.01 7.88 24.55
N GLU A 430 -19.72 7.96 24.88
CA GLU A 430 -18.73 8.64 24.05
C GLU A 430 -18.34 7.74 22.87
N VAL A 431 -18.54 8.25 21.66
CA VAL A 431 -18.12 7.64 20.38
C VAL A 431 -16.86 8.35 19.93
N THR A 432 -15.87 7.61 19.44
CA THR A 432 -14.61 8.16 18.90
C THR A 432 -14.51 7.97 17.40
N GLY A 433 -13.62 8.71 16.75
CA GLY A 433 -13.27 8.49 15.36
C GLY A 433 -12.00 9.21 14.95
N ILE A 434 -11.46 8.85 13.78
CA ILE A 434 -10.33 9.54 13.17
C ILE A 434 -10.85 10.47 12.07
N LEU A 435 -10.54 11.76 12.18
CA LEU A 435 -10.85 12.77 11.17
C LEU A 435 -9.60 13.16 10.41
N PHE A 436 -9.57 12.93 9.11
CA PHE A 436 -8.54 13.43 8.19
C PHE A 436 -9.00 14.73 7.54
N TYR A 437 -8.11 15.71 7.51
CA TYR A 437 -8.38 17.05 7.00
C TYR A 437 -8.05 17.17 5.49
N PRO A 438 -8.80 18.00 4.74
CA PRO A 438 -8.41 18.45 3.42
C PRO A 438 -6.99 19.02 3.42
N GLU A 439 -6.20 18.75 2.37
CA GLU A 439 -4.83 19.27 2.27
C GLU A 439 -4.78 20.81 2.27
N ASN A 440 -5.83 21.44 1.73
CA ASN A 440 -6.02 22.89 1.64
C ASN A 440 -7.03 23.41 2.67
N TYR A 441 -7.09 22.82 3.86
CA TYR A 441 -8.01 23.24 4.91
C TYR A 441 -7.76 24.69 5.37
N GLU A 442 -8.83 25.48 5.36
CA GLU A 442 -8.89 26.85 5.87
C GLU A 442 -10.03 26.92 6.90
N GLU A 443 -9.73 27.41 8.09
CA GLU A 443 -10.72 27.56 9.16
C GLU A 443 -11.84 28.53 8.73
N GLY A 444 -13.09 28.15 8.98
CA GLY A 444 -14.28 28.93 8.61
C GLY A 444 -14.77 28.70 7.19
N ARG A 445 -14.17 27.76 6.44
CA ARG A 445 -14.68 27.25 5.16
C ARG A 445 -15.19 25.82 5.34
N GLU A 446 -16.31 25.53 4.70
CA GLU A 446 -16.92 24.20 4.63
C GLU A 446 -16.32 23.39 3.46
N TYR A 447 -16.15 22.09 3.66
CA TYR A 447 -15.57 21.15 2.70
C TYR A 447 -16.44 19.90 2.54
N PRO A 448 -16.37 19.17 1.41
CA PRO A 448 -16.98 17.85 1.30
C PRO A 448 -16.51 16.89 2.40
N LEU A 449 -17.32 15.90 2.73
CA LEU A 449 -16.97 14.84 3.68
C LEU A 449 -17.16 13.46 3.05
N ILE A 450 -16.19 12.57 3.25
CA ILE A 450 -16.33 11.14 2.99
C ILE A 450 -16.35 10.40 4.32
N VAL A 451 -17.47 9.76 4.62
CA VAL A 451 -17.59 8.84 5.76
C VAL A 451 -17.06 7.48 5.34
N SER A 452 -15.95 7.05 5.95
CA SER A 452 -15.22 5.83 5.61
C SER A 452 -15.29 4.84 6.77
N ILE A 453 -16.21 3.88 6.67
CA ILE A 453 -16.62 3.01 7.76
C ILE A 453 -15.82 1.70 7.72
N HIS A 454 -15.20 1.31 8.84
CA HIS A 454 -14.42 0.09 8.96
C HIS A 454 -15.28 -1.19 8.88
N GLY A 455 -14.61 -2.33 8.60
CA GLY A 455 -15.22 -3.66 8.71
C GLY A 455 -15.46 -4.07 10.16
N GLY A 456 -16.16 -5.17 10.42
CA GLY A 456 -16.57 -5.47 11.79
C GLY A 456 -17.64 -6.57 11.88
N PRO A 457 -18.61 -6.46 12.81
CA PRO A 457 -19.01 -5.23 13.50
C PRO A 457 -18.01 -4.75 14.57
N SER A 458 -17.24 -5.67 15.15
CA SER A 458 -16.26 -5.42 16.22
C SER A 458 -14.87 -4.95 15.75
N GLY A 459 -14.76 -4.39 14.54
CA GLY A 459 -13.55 -3.69 14.10
C GLY A 459 -13.35 -2.37 14.86
N VAL A 460 -12.21 -1.73 14.64
CA VAL A 460 -11.90 -0.42 15.21
C VAL A 460 -10.86 0.30 14.34
N ASP A 461 -11.07 1.58 14.09
CA ASP A 461 -10.04 2.48 13.58
C ASP A 461 -9.30 3.13 14.75
N THR A 462 -7.97 3.07 14.71
CA THR A 462 -7.10 3.70 15.71
C THR A 462 -6.23 4.76 15.06
N ASP A 463 -5.70 5.70 15.84
CA ASP A 463 -4.77 6.73 15.40
C ASP A 463 -3.40 6.08 15.10
N ARG A 464 -3.38 5.35 13.98
CA ARG A 464 -2.29 4.56 13.44
C ARG A 464 -2.43 4.53 11.92
N TRP A 465 -1.31 4.48 11.21
CA TRP A 465 -1.29 4.40 9.76
C TRP A 465 -2.01 3.15 9.24
N SER A 466 -3.05 3.34 8.44
CA SER A 466 -3.94 2.29 7.93
C SER A 466 -4.24 2.41 6.42
N GLU A 467 -3.48 3.24 5.70
CA GLU A 467 -3.61 3.49 4.25
C GLU A 467 -3.57 2.17 3.45
N SER A 468 -4.64 1.88 2.71
CA SER A 468 -4.82 0.62 1.98
C SER A 468 -5.78 0.76 0.79
N TRP A 469 -5.84 -0.25 -0.07
CA TRP A 469 -6.76 -0.26 -1.22
C TRP A 469 -8.25 -0.14 -0.84
N ALA A 470 -8.61 -0.51 0.40
CA ALA A 470 -9.97 -0.39 0.92
C ALA A 470 -10.22 1.00 1.55
N TYR A 471 -9.19 1.58 2.16
CA TYR A 471 -9.26 2.80 2.97
C TYR A 471 -8.06 3.71 2.66
N PHE A 472 -8.29 4.74 1.85
CA PHE A 472 -7.22 5.60 1.33
C PHE A 472 -7.48 7.10 1.59
N PRO A 473 -7.37 7.54 2.86
CA PRO A 473 -7.75 8.90 3.25
C PRO A 473 -6.89 10.00 2.60
N ASN A 474 -5.61 9.73 2.30
CA ASN A 474 -4.72 10.72 1.73
C ASN A 474 -5.21 11.22 0.36
N ILE A 475 -5.64 10.32 -0.54
CA ILE A 475 -6.16 10.69 -1.87
C ILE A 475 -7.42 11.57 -1.76
N TYR A 476 -8.34 11.24 -0.86
CA TYR A 476 -9.56 12.03 -0.67
C TYR A 476 -9.28 13.39 -0.01
N SER A 477 -8.30 13.44 0.88
CA SER A 477 -7.83 14.69 1.49
C SER A 477 -7.24 15.65 0.45
N GLN A 478 -6.49 15.13 -0.53
CA GLN A 478 -5.97 15.92 -1.66
C GLN A 478 -7.05 16.41 -2.62
N LYS A 479 -8.16 15.68 -2.73
CA LYS A 479 -9.36 16.11 -3.46
C LYS A 479 -10.17 17.19 -2.71
N GLY A 480 -9.70 17.61 -1.53
CA GLY A 480 -10.31 18.66 -0.75
C GLY A 480 -11.45 18.19 0.14
N ALA A 481 -11.50 16.90 0.50
CA ALA A 481 -12.53 16.36 1.40
C ALA A 481 -11.98 16.07 2.80
N PHE A 482 -12.81 16.27 3.83
CA PHE A 482 -12.63 15.56 5.09
C PHE A 482 -12.87 14.07 4.88
N VAL A 483 -12.20 13.23 5.67
CA VAL A 483 -12.51 11.80 5.79
C VAL A 483 -12.77 11.47 7.25
N LEU A 484 -13.96 10.97 7.56
CA LEU A 484 -14.33 10.53 8.90
C LEU A 484 -14.35 9.01 8.98
N ASN A 485 -13.55 8.46 9.89
CA ASN A 485 -13.55 7.04 10.26
C ASN A 485 -14.20 6.88 11.65
N PRO A 486 -15.51 6.57 11.73
CA PRO A 486 -16.23 6.50 13.01
C PRO A 486 -16.10 5.10 13.66
N ASN A 487 -15.83 5.06 14.97
CA ASN A 487 -15.91 3.86 15.81
C ASN A 487 -17.29 3.77 16.47
N TYR A 488 -18.28 3.37 15.69
CA TYR A 488 -19.69 3.27 16.10
C TYR A 488 -19.92 2.20 17.19
N HIS A 489 -21.04 2.28 17.92
CA HIS A 489 -21.49 1.26 18.88
C HIS A 489 -21.35 -0.15 18.28
N GLY A 490 -20.69 -1.07 18.97
CA GLY A 490 -20.33 -2.38 18.41
C GLY A 490 -18.87 -2.49 18.00
N SER A 491 -18.16 -1.38 17.76
CA SER A 491 -16.70 -1.38 17.62
C SER A 491 -16.02 -1.90 18.89
N SER A 492 -14.87 -2.55 18.71
CA SER A 492 -14.04 -2.96 19.84
C SER A 492 -13.34 -1.74 20.47
N ASN A 493 -12.44 -1.99 21.43
CA ASN A 493 -11.60 -0.96 22.05
C ASN A 493 -12.30 0.06 22.97
N HIS A 494 -13.62 -0.04 23.16
CA HIS A 494 -14.45 0.81 24.04
C HIS A 494 -15.11 0.04 25.21
N GLY A 495 -14.68 -1.21 25.41
CA GLY A 495 -15.16 -2.09 26.48
C GLY A 495 -16.40 -2.92 26.15
N GLN A 496 -16.76 -3.80 27.09
CA GLN A 496 -17.77 -4.85 26.89
C GLN A 496 -19.14 -4.31 26.49
N GLU A 497 -19.64 -3.33 27.23
CA GLU A 497 -21.00 -2.81 27.00
C GLU A 497 -21.13 -2.13 25.64
N PHE A 498 -20.06 -1.51 25.15
CA PHE A 498 -20.03 -0.84 23.85
C PHE A 498 -19.95 -1.84 22.70
N VAL A 499 -19.01 -2.80 22.73
CA VAL A 499 -18.85 -3.79 21.65
C VAL A 499 -20.05 -4.74 21.51
N GLU A 500 -20.78 -5.00 22.61
CA GLU A 500 -21.97 -5.86 22.59
C GLU A 500 -23.29 -5.10 22.40
N SER A 501 -23.24 -3.76 22.39
CA SER A 501 -24.45 -2.91 22.40
C SER A 501 -25.42 -3.18 21.24
N ILE A 502 -24.90 -3.63 20.10
CA ILE A 502 -25.68 -3.86 18.87
C ILE A 502 -26.27 -5.27 18.78
N LYS A 503 -25.98 -6.16 19.73
CA LYS A 503 -26.62 -7.49 19.79
C LYS A 503 -28.12 -7.33 19.98
N GLY A 504 -28.92 -7.80 19.01
CA GLY A 504 -30.36 -7.60 18.98
C GLY A 504 -30.81 -6.19 18.55
N HIS A 505 -29.86 -5.28 18.29
CA HIS A 505 -30.09 -3.85 18.02
C HIS A 505 -29.34 -3.36 16.77
N TYR A 506 -28.96 -4.28 15.88
CA TYR A 506 -28.18 -3.97 14.69
C TYR A 506 -28.82 -2.84 13.86
N TYR A 507 -28.02 -1.84 13.47
CA TYR A 507 -28.38 -0.53 12.91
C TYR A 507 -28.95 0.53 13.87
N GLU A 508 -29.53 0.13 15.00
CA GLU A 508 -30.27 1.04 15.88
C GLU A 508 -29.35 2.01 16.63
N TYR A 509 -28.07 1.66 16.79
CA TYR A 509 -27.08 2.49 17.47
C TYR A 509 -25.95 2.94 16.54
N GLU A 510 -25.57 2.08 15.59
CA GLU A 510 -24.48 2.36 14.65
C GLU A 510 -24.78 3.53 13.72
N LEU A 511 -25.97 3.54 13.12
CA LEU A 511 -26.33 4.59 12.17
C LEU A 511 -26.48 5.95 12.87
N PRO A 512 -27.20 6.06 14.02
CA PRO A 512 -27.26 7.33 14.75
C PRO A 512 -25.91 7.84 15.24
N ASP A 513 -24.97 6.96 15.61
CA ASP A 513 -23.61 7.39 15.97
C ASP A 513 -22.90 8.05 14.80
N ILE A 514 -22.99 7.44 13.60
CA ILE A 514 -22.37 7.97 12.40
C ILE A 514 -22.99 9.33 12.04
N ILE A 515 -24.32 9.43 12.09
CA ILE A 515 -25.03 10.69 11.83
C ILE A 515 -24.66 11.76 12.86
N ALA A 516 -24.57 11.43 14.15
CA ALA A 516 -24.15 12.37 15.18
C ALA A 516 -22.73 12.90 14.96
N GLY A 517 -21.83 12.08 14.42
CA GLY A 517 -20.49 12.51 14.01
C GLY A 517 -20.53 13.51 12.85
N ILE A 518 -21.38 13.27 11.85
CA ILE A 518 -21.61 14.20 10.72
C ILE A 518 -22.20 15.53 11.25
N ASP A 519 -23.26 15.46 12.05
CA ASP A 519 -23.95 16.63 12.60
C ASP A 519 -22.98 17.48 13.44
N MET A 520 -22.13 16.85 14.26
CA MET A 520 -21.10 17.55 15.04
C MET A 520 -20.09 18.31 14.16
N LEU A 521 -19.68 17.74 13.01
CA LEU A 521 -18.79 18.41 12.07
C LEU A 521 -19.48 19.56 11.33
N GLU A 522 -20.77 19.41 10.99
CA GLU A 522 -21.59 20.47 10.39
C GLU A 522 -21.78 21.63 11.38
N GLU A 523 -22.12 21.34 12.64
CA GLU A 523 -22.29 22.37 13.68
C GLU A 523 -21.02 23.19 13.92
N LYS A 524 -19.84 22.59 13.70
CA LYS A 524 -18.53 23.27 13.74
C LYS A 524 -18.23 24.09 12.48
N GLY A 525 -19.08 24.04 11.45
CA GLY A 525 -18.87 24.71 10.16
C GLY A 525 -17.71 24.14 9.35
N MET A 526 -17.38 22.86 9.56
CA MET A 526 -16.24 22.20 8.89
C MET A 526 -16.65 21.56 7.57
N ILE A 527 -17.88 21.05 7.49
CA ILE A 527 -18.36 20.27 6.35
C ILE A 527 -19.55 20.93 5.67
N ASP A 528 -19.65 20.73 4.36
CA ASP A 528 -20.85 21.02 3.58
C ASP A 528 -21.76 19.78 3.58
N ARG A 529 -22.92 19.88 4.25
CA ARG A 529 -23.90 18.78 4.35
C ARG A 529 -24.50 18.39 3.00
N ASP A 530 -24.46 19.27 2.00
CA ASP A 530 -24.86 18.96 0.64
C ASP A 530 -23.75 18.28 -0.18
N SER A 531 -22.59 18.00 0.41
CA SER A 531 -21.43 17.38 -0.25
C SER A 531 -20.89 16.19 0.55
N LEU A 532 -21.73 15.17 0.75
CA LEU A 532 -21.39 13.96 1.51
C LEU A 532 -21.23 12.71 0.64
N GLY A 533 -20.16 11.96 0.86
CA GLY A 533 -19.93 10.62 0.35
C GLY A 533 -19.86 9.58 1.47
N VAL A 534 -20.20 8.33 1.19
CA VAL A 534 -20.09 7.22 2.16
C VAL A 534 -19.48 5.97 1.53
N LYS A 535 -18.61 5.28 2.26
CA LYS A 535 -17.97 4.06 1.80
C LYS A 535 -17.61 3.14 2.96
N GLY A 536 -17.39 1.87 2.64
CA GLY A 536 -16.88 0.89 3.59
C GLY A 536 -16.66 -0.46 2.94
N TRP A 537 -15.96 -1.34 3.66
CA TRP A 537 -15.77 -2.74 3.27
C TRP A 537 -16.31 -3.67 4.35
N SER A 538 -16.89 -4.82 4.00
CA SER A 538 -17.49 -5.75 4.97
C SER A 538 -18.64 -5.07 5.74
N ASN A 539 -18.66 -5.15 7.08
CA ASN A 539 -19.63 -4.44 7.92
C ASN A 539 -19.77 -2.94 7.56
N GLY A 540 -18.68 -2.28 7.19
CA GLY A 540 -18.74 -0.88 6.74
C GLY A 540 -19.55 -0.69 5.46
N ALA A 541 -19.59 -1.69 4.57
CA ALA A 541 -20.44 -1.69 3.37
C ALA A 541 -21.91 -1.98 3.70
N ILE A 542 -22.18 -2.80 4.72
CA ILE A 542 -23.52 -3.07 5.25
C ILE A 542 -24.10 -1.78 5.83
N LEU A 543 -23.33 -1.08 6.68
CA LEU A 543 -23.71 0.23 7.22
C LEU A 543 -23.79 1.31 6.14
N THR A 544 -22.86 1.34 5.18
CA THR A 544 -22.93 2.24 4.00
C THR A 544 -24.26 2.06 3.27
N THR A 545 -24.68 0.81 3.07
CA THR A 545 -25.93 0.50 2.38
C THR A 545 -27.14 0.96 3.18
N MET A 546 -27.21 0.63 4.47
CA MET A 546 -28.35 1.02 5.30
C MET A 546 -28.45 2.54 5.51
N LEU A 547 -27.31 3.25 5.58
CA LEU A 547 -27.29 4.72 5.58
C LEU A 547 -27.99 5.32 4.35
N THR A 548 -27.80 4.73 3.15
CA THR A 548 -28.49 5.19 1.93
C THR A 548 -29.98 4.84 1.88
N VAL A 549 -30.40 3.84 2.67
CA VAL A 549 -31.82 3.46 2.82
C VAL A 549 -32.53 4.41 3.78
N GLU A 550 -31.94 4.68 4.96
CA GLU A 550 -32.53 5.53 6.00
C GLU A 550 -32.42 7.03 5.70
N HIS A 551 -31.33 7.44 5.03
CA HIS A 551 -31.05 8.83 4.67
C HIS A 551 -30.90 8.99 3.15
N PRO A 552 -31.95 8.71 2.36
CA PRO A 552 -31.86 8.59 0.90
C PRO A 552 -31.50 9.88 0.15
N ASP A 553 -31.57 11.03 0.83
CA ASP A 553 -31.25 12.34 0.25
C ASP A 553 -29.93 12.92 0.78
N LEU A 554 -29.26 12.26 1.73
CA LEU A 554 -28.07 12.78 2.43
C LEU A 554 -26.78 12.62 1.60
N PHE A 555 -26.54 11.43 1.05
CA PHE A 555 -25.28 11.11 0.37
C PHE A 555 -25.37 11.30 -1.14
N LYS A 556 -24.35 11.94 -1.72
CA LYS A 556 -24.22 12.16 -3.18
C LYS A 556 -23.53 11.00 -3.89
N ALA A 557 -22.77 10.18 -3.18
CA ALA A 557 -22.14 8.98 -3.72
C ALA A 557 -21.92 7.92 -2.63
N ALA A 558 -22.11 6.64 -2.97
CA ALA A 558 -21.87 5.50 -2.09
C ALA A 558 -20.96 4.44 -2.74
N ALA A 559 -20.04 3.86 -1.96
CA ALA A 559 -19.14 2.79 -2.41
C ALA A 559 -19.07 1.60 -1.42
N PRO A 560 -20.14 0.79 -1.30
CA PRO A 560 -20.14 -0.43 -0.50
C PRO A 560 -19.37 -1.58 -1.17
N GLY A 561 -18.34 -2.12 -0.50
CA GLY A 561 -17.61 -3.30 -0.93
C GLY A 561 -17.79 -4.51 0.00
N ALA A 562 -18.12 -5.68 -0.56
CA ALA A 562 -18.38 -6.91 0.19
C ALA A 562 -19.37 -6.70 1.34
N GLY A 563 -20.56 -6.14 1.04
CA GLY A 563 -21.62 -5.89 2.03
C GLY A 563 -22.91 -6.65 1.71
N ASP A 564 -23.55 -7.14 2.77
CA ASP A 564 -24.83 -7.85 2.75
C ASP A 564 -26.02 -6.93 2.51
N VAL A 565 -26.99 -7.45 1.77
CA VAL A 565 -28.30 -6.82 1.57
C VAL A 565 -29.46 -7.74 1.95
N ASN A 566 -29.21 -9.04 2.06
CA ASN A 566 -30.19 -10.06 2.38
C ASN A 566 -29.63 -11.04 3.42
N TRP A 567 -30.03 -10.84 4.67
CA TRP A 567 -29.62 -11.69 5.78
C TRP A 567 -30.16 -13.12 5.67
N THR A 568 -31.27 -13.34 4.96
CA THR A 568 -31.84 -14.69 4.82
C THR A 568 -30.91 -15.58 4.01
N SER A 569 -30.35 -15.06 2.91
CA SER A 569 -29.34 -15.77 2.13
C SER A 569 -27.99 -15.78 2.84
N ASP A 570 -27.64 -14.70 3.55
CA ASP A 570 -26.37 -14.61 4.27
C ASP A 570 -26.19 -15.74 5.29
N TYR A 571 -27.21 -15.99 6.13
CA TYR A 571 -27.22 -17.07 7.12
C TYR A 571 -26.70 -18.42 6.56
N GLY A 572 -27.13 -18.76 5.33
CA GLY A 572 -26.82 -20.04 4.70
C GLY A 572 -25.62 -20.02 3.74
N THR A 573 -25.02 -18.87 3.46
CA THR A 573 -23.95 -18.75 2.45
C THR A 573 -22.67 -18.12 2.98
N CYS A 574 -22.75 -17.33 4.06
CA CYS A 574 -21.62 -16.82 4.82
C CYS A 574 -20.98 -17.93 5.67
N ALA A 575 -19.66 -17.98 5.64
CA ALA A 575 -18.85 -18.94 6.40
C ALA A 575 -18.90 -18.72 7.91
N PHE A 576 -19.66 -17.76 8.42
CA PHE A 576 -19.93 -17.58 9.85
C PHE A 576 -21.35 -17.05 10.12
N GLY A 577 -22.28 -17.20 9.17
CA GLY A 577 -23.64 -16.67 9.26
C GLY A 577 -24.42 -17.20 10.47
N VAL A 578 -24.27 -18.49 10.80
CA VAL A 578 -24.90 -19.09 11.99
C VAL A 578 -24.44 -18.38 13.27
N SER A 579 -23.13 -18.22 13.44
CA SER A 579 -22.50 -17.56 14.59
C SER A 579 -22.96 -16.10 14.73
N PHE A 580 -22.90 -15.37 13.60
CA PHE A 580 -23.22 -13.95 13.53
C PHE A 580 -24.69 -13.70 13.86
N ASP A 581 -25.60 -14.38 13.16
CA ASP A 581 -27.02 -14.10 13.28
C ASP A 581 -27.61 -14.53 14.63
N GLN A 582 -27.08 -15.61 15.22
CA GLN A 582 -27.43 -16.00 16.59
C GLN A 582 -27.11 -14.87 17.59
N SER A 583 -25.97 -14.19 17.39
CA SER A 583 -25.53 -13.09 18.24
C SER A 583 -26.33 -11.80 18.01
N TYR A 584 -26.52 -11.40 16.74
CA TYR A 584 -27.08 -10.09 16.41
C TYR A 584 -28.59 -10.10 16.14
N PHE A 585 -29.17 -11.22 15.69
CA PHE A 585 -30.62 -11.34 15.40
C PHE A 585 -31.34 -12.29 16.35
N GLY A 586 -30.63 -12.89 17.31
CA GLY A 586 -31.20 -13.65 18.41
C GLY A 586 -31.81 -15.00 18.03
N GLY A 587 -31.43 -15.56 16.86
CA GLY A 587 -31.92 -16.86 16.41
C GLY A 587 -31.81 -17.04 14.90
N ALA A 588 -31.94 -18.28 14.44
CA ALA A 588 -31.95 -18.66 13.02
C ALA A 588 -33.22 -18.18 12.28
N PRO A 589 -33.27 -18.21 10.94
CA PRO A 589 -34.40 -17.69 10.17
C PRO A 589 -35.76 -18.34 10.49
N TRP A 590 -35.74 -19.63 10.88
CA TRP A 590 -36.95 -20.40 11.21
C TRP A 590 -37.31 -20.39 12.69
N ASP A 591 -36.49 -19.76 13.54
CA ASP A 591 -36.76 -19.73 14.97
C ASP A 591 -38.01 -18.90 15.25
N ASN A 592 -38.82 -19.37 16.19
CA ASN A 592 -39.98 -18.63 16.66
C ASN A 592 -39.52 -17.50 17.56
N THR A 593 -39.40 -16.30 16.99
CA THR A 593 -39.20 -15.07 17.77
C THR A 593 -40.54 -14.34 17.90
N ASN A 594 -40.82 -13.82 19.10
CA ASN A 594 -42.00 -13.01 19.40
C ASN A 594 -43.36 -13.64 19.03
N GLY A 595 -43.48 -14.98 19.10
CA GLY A 595 -44.72 -15.72 18.84
C GLY A 595 -45.05 -15.93 17.36
N LYS A 596 -44.09 -15.70 16.45
CA LYS A 596 -44.23 -15.90 15.00
C LYS A 596 -43.60 -17.22 14.55
N ILE A 597 -43.95 -17.69 13.36
CA ILE A 597 -43.44 -18.98 12.84
C ILE A 597 -42.06 -18.88 12.18
N PHE A 598 -41.43 -17.70 12.17
CA PHE A 598 -40.10 -17.41 11.65
C PHE A 598 -39.53 -16.16 12.33
N ASN A 599 -38.22 -15.95 12.24
CA ASN A 599 -37.56 -14.77 12.80
C ASN A 599 -37.66 -13.58 11.84
N GLU A 600 -38.43 -12.56 12.22
CA GLU A 600 -38.69 -11.40 11.36
C GLU A 600 -37.49 -10.47 11.15
N ALA A 601 -36.49 -10.54 12.04
CA ALA A 601 -35.28 -9.71 11.94
C ALA A 601 -34.63 -9.85 10.55
N TYR A 602 -34.64 -11.05 9.99
CA TYR A 602 -34.10 -11.35 8.66
C TYR A 602 -34.74 -10.57 7.51
N ILE A 603 -36.00 -10.18 7.64
CA ILE A 603 -36.68 -9.35 6.63
C ILE A 603 -36.53 -7.88 7.01
N GLN A 604 -36.77 -7.53 8.28
CA GLN A 604 -36.78 -6.14 8.76
C GLN A 604 -35.40 -5.48 8.72
N LYS A 605 -34.33 -6.25 8.92
CA LYS A 605 -32.95 -5.74 8.90
C LYS A 605 -32.30 -5.92 7.53
N SER A 606 -32.95 -6.53 6.54
CA SER A 606 -32.36 -6.73 5.20
C SER A 606 -32.62 -5.52 4.31
N PRO A 607 -31.58 -4.74 3.93
CA PRO A 607 -31.75 -3.59 3.04
C PRO A 607 -32.46 -3.92 1.73
N LEU A 608 -32.34 -5.16 1.24
CA LEU A 608 -32.97 -5.64 0.00
C LEU A 608 -34.46 -5.29 -0.09
N PHE A 609 -35.21 -5.36 1.02
CA PHE A 609 -36.65 -5.10 1.05
C PHE A 609 -37.02 -3.62 1.10
N GLU A 610 -36.03 -2.72 1.15
CA GLU A 610 -36.20 -1.27 1.21
C GLU A 610 -35.37 -0.53 0.15
N MET A 611 -34.81 -1.26 -0.82
CA MET A 611 -33.96 -0.70 -1.88
C MET A 611 -34.66 0.36 -2.71
N GLU A 612 -36.00 0.36 -2.77
CA GLU A 612 -36.75 1.40 -3.47
C GLU A 612 -36.58 2.78 -2.83
N LYS A 613 -36.09 2.88 -1.60
CA LYS A 613 -35.78 4.17 -0.96
C LYS A 613 -34.50 4.79 -1.49
N VAL A 614 -33.52 3.98 -1.91
CA VAL A 614 -32.19 4.43 -2.32
C VAL A 614 -32.26 5.32 -3.56
N LYS A 615 -31.70 6.53 -3.43
CA LYS A 615 -31.52 7.52 -4.52
C LYS A 615 -30.05 7.92 -4.72
N THR A 616 -29.15 7.42 -3.87
CA THR A 616 -27.72 7.70 -3.95
C THR A 616 -27.09 6.91 -5.10
N PRO A 617 -26.27 7.54 -5.97
CA PRO A 617 -25.42 6.82 -6.91
C PRO A 617 -24.48 5.84 -6.19
N THR A 618 -24.58 4.54 -6.50
CA THR A 618 -23.86 3.47 -5.78
C THR A 618 -22.94 2.66 -6.70
N ILE A 619 -21.68 2.48 -6.28
CA ILE A 619 -20.74 1.51 -6.88
C ILE A 619 -20.43 0.36 -5.93
N ILE A 620 -20.66 -0.88 -6.39
CA ILE A 620 -20.62 -2.10 -5.59
C ILE A 620 -19.38 -2.94 -5.98
N PHE A 621 -18.69 -3.51 -5.00
CA PHE A 621 -17.49 -4.33 -5.20
C PHE A 621 -17.58 -5.69 -4.50
N HIS A 622 -17.19 -6.81 -5.13
CA HIS A 622 -17.11 -8.12 -4.46
C HIS A 622 -15.99 -9.03 -4.99
N GLY A 623 -15.37 -9.84 -4.12
CA GLY A 623 -14.53 -10.96 -4.52
C GLY A 623 -15.36 -12.16 -4.97
N SER A 624 -14.91 -12.90 -5.99
CA SER A 624 -15.68 -14.04 -6.52
C SER A 624 -15.65 -15.30 -5.65
N LYS A 625 -14.68 -15.40 -4.76
CA LYS A 625 -14.47 -16.47 -3.77
C LYS A 625 -14.61 -15.94 -2.34
N ASP A 626 -15.26 -14.78 -2.20
CA ASP A 626 -15.62 -14.28 -0.89
C ASP A 626 -16.58 -15.25 -0.21
N ARG A 627 -16.22 -15.67 1.00
CA ARG A 627 -17.01 -16.55 1.86
C ARG A 627 -17.42 -15.85 3.16
N ALA A 628 -16.90 -14.65 3.42
CA ALA A 628 -17.37 -13.83 4.53
C ALA A 628 -18.63 -13.06 4.11
N VAL A 629 -18.65 -12.53 2.88
CA VAL A 629 -19.83 -11.93 2.26
C VAL A 629 -19.92 -12.43 0.82
N PRO A 630 -20.74 -13.46 0.54
CA PRO A 630 -20.81 -14.08 -0.77
C PRO A 630 -21.18 -13.09 -1.87
N ARG A 631 -20.54 -13.22 -3.04
CA ARG A 631 -20.73 -12.33 -4.21
C ARG A 631 -22.20 -12.17 -4.65
N ASP A 632 -23.05 -13.15 -4.35
CA ASP A 632 -24.47 -13.11 -4.66
C ASP A 632 -25.20 -11.95 -3.97
N GLN A 633 -24.74 -11.52 -2.79
CA GLN A 633 -25.22 -10.30 -2.10
C GLN A 633 -25.03 -9.05 -2.98
N GLY A 634 -23.86 -8.91 -3.61
CA GLY A 634 -23.60 -7.86 -4.58
C GLY A 634 -24.51 -7.92 -5.83
N TRP A 635 -24.86 -9.13 -6.29
CA TRP A 635 -25.80 -9.30 -7.40
C TRP A 635 -27.23 -8.91 -7.03
N GLU A 636 -27.69 -9.28 -5.83
CA GLU A 636 -29.00 -8.90 -5.31
C GLU A 636 -29.10 -7.38 -5.20
N TYR A 637 -28.08 -6.75 -4.65
CA TYR A 637 -28.01 -5.29 -4.52
C TYR A 637 -28.04 -4.59 -5.89
N TYR A 638 -27.13 -4.99 -6.79
CA TYR A 638 -27.06 -4.40 -8.13
C TYR A 638 -28.38 -4.55 -8.90
N ARG A 639 -28.98 -5.75 -8.90
CA ARG A 639 -30.23 -6.00 -9.62
C ARG A 639 -31.39 -5.20 -9.04
N ALA A 640 -31.48 -5.10 -7.71
CA ALA A 640 -32.51 -4.28 -7.08
C ALA A 640 -32.42 -2.82 -7.55
N LEU A 641 -31.27 -2.17 -7.37
CA LEU A 641 -31.08 -0.77 -7.77
C LEU A 641 -31.24 -0.56 -9.28
N GLN A 642 -30.72 -1.48 -10.09
CA GLN A 642 -30.82 -1.42 -11.55
C GLN A 642 -32.26 -1.52 -12.05
N GLN A 643 -33.09 -2.36 -11.43
CA GLN A 643 -34.50 -2.49 -11.79
C GLN A 643 -35.36 -1.34 -11.25
N ILE A 644 -35.04 -0.81 -10.07
CA ILE A 644 -35.71 0.36 -9.48
C ILE A 644 -35.42 1.63 -10.29
N GLY A 645 -34.17 1.80 -10.74
CA GLY A 645 -33.77 2.85 -11.68
C GLY A 645 -33.81 4.28 -11.13
N LYS A 646 -33.81 4.48 -9.80
CA LYS A 646 -33.82 5.81 -9.17
C LYS A 646 -32.47 6.52 -9.18
N ALA A 647 -31.37 5.77 -9.25
CA ALA A 647 -30.01 6.29 -9.26
C ALA A 647 -29.09 5.42 -10.13
N PRO A 648 -27.97 5.97 -10.64
CA PRO A 648 -26.94 5.17 -11.29
C PRO A 648 -26.39 4.11 -10.33
N VAL A 649 -26.23 2.88 -10.83
CA VAL A 649 -25.58 1.80 -10.09
C VAL A 649 -24.54 1.12 -10.97
N ARG A 650 -23.42 0.72 -10.38
CA ARG A 650 -22.38 -0.08 -11.04
C ARG A 650 -21.93 -1.22 -10.14
N PHE A 651 -21.66 -2.38 -10.71
CA PHE A 651 -21.17 -3.54 -9.97
C PHE A 651 -19.90 -4.11 -10.59
N LEU A 652 -18.86 -4.23 -9.77
CA LEU A 652 -17.61 -4.89 -10.10
C LEU A 652 -17.45 -6.12 -9.22
N TRP A 653 -17.14 -7.24 -9.84
CA TRP A 653 -16.73 -8.44 -9.12
C TRP A 653 -15.37 -8.91 -9.63
N PHE A 654 -14.52 -9.35 -8.70
CA PHE A 654 -13.13 -9.67 -8.96
C PHE A 654 -12.92 -11.20 -8.98
N PRO A 655 -12.65 -11.80 -10.16
CA PRO A 655 -12.49 -13.25 -10.28
C PRO A 655 -11.38 -13.82 -9.39
N ASP A 656 -11.66 -14.97 -8.81
CA ASP A 656 -10.80 -15.73 -7.91
C ASP A 656 -10.34 -15.00 -6.64
N GLN A 657 -10.91 -13.83 -6.32
CA GLN A 657 -10.53 -13.07 -5.12
C GLN A 657 -11.34 -13.49 -3.90
N PRO A 658 -10.70 -13.64 -2.73
CA PRO A 658 -11.39 -13.85 -1.46
C PRO A 658 -11.94 -12.51 -0.91
N HIS A 659 -12.37 -12.49 0.36
CA HIS A 659 -12.94 -11.30 1.01
C HIS A 659 -12.03 -10.08 0.97
N GLY A 660 -10.73 -10.26 1.19
CA GLY A 660 -9.72 -9.24 0.93
C GLY A 660 -9.09 -9.44 -0.45
N LEU A 661 -9.12 -8.41 -1.31
CA LEU A 661 -8.48 -8.49 -2.62
C LEU A 661 -6.97 -8.70 -2.44
N GLN A 662 -6.40 -9.67 -3.17
CA GLN A 662 -4.97 -10.03 -3.09
C GLN A 662 -4.19 -9.61 -4.33
N LYS A 663 -4.85 -9.61 -5.50
CA LYS A 663 -4.23 -9.20 -6.76
C LYS A 663 -4.07 -7.68 -6.83
N ILE A 664 -2.87 -7.25 -7.20
CA ILE A 664 -2.52 -5.83 -7.34
C ILE A 664 -3.44 -5.17 -8.37
N THR A 665 -3.61 -5.78 -9.53
CA THR A 665 -4.48 -5.26 -10.60
C THR A 665 -5.93 -5.09 -10.17
N HIS A 666 -6.45 -5.99 -9.32
CA HIS A 666 -7.81 -5.90 -8.79
C HIS A 666 -7.93 -4.80 -7.72
N GLN A 667 -6.93 -4.67 -6.84
CA GLN A 667 -6.86 -3.56 -5.88
C GLN A 667 -6.80 -2.21 -6.62
N THR A 668 -5.95 -2.09 -7.65
CA THR A 668 -5.84 -0.89 -8.50
C THR A 668 -7.17 -0.58 -9.14
N ARG A 669 -7.79 -1.56 -9.81
CA ARG A 669 -9.06 -1.33 -10.51
C ARG A 669 -10.18 -0.92 -9.56
N LYS A 670 -10.25 -1.50 -8.35
CA LYS A 670 -11.21 -1.09 -7.31
C LYS A 670 -11.02 0.39 -6.98
N MET A 671 -9.80 0.80 -6.64
CA MET A 671 -9.51 2.18 -6.23
C MET A 671 -9.83 3.18 -7.36
N GLU A 672 -9.38 2.92 -8.58
CA GLU A 672 -9.63 3.81 -9.73
C GLU A 672 -11.12 3.98 -10.04
N GLU A 673 -11.90 2.91 -9.91
CA GLU A 673 -13.35 2.95 -10.18
C GLU A 673 -14.11 3.66 -9.07
N GLU A 674 -13.70 3.46 -7.82
CA GLU A 674 -14.25 4.17 -6.67
C GLU A 674 -13.93 5.68 -6.76
N ILE A 675 -12.67 6.03 -7.01
CA ILE A 675 -12.24 7.42 -7.17
C ILE A 675 -13.01 8.10 -8.31
N ARG A 676 -13.12 7.45 -9.48
CA ARG A 676 -13.93 7.99 -10.59
C ARG A 676 -15.41 8.14 -10.25
N TRP A 677 -15.95 7.24 -9.42
CA TRP A 677 -17.33 7.35 -8.97
C TRP A 677 -17.55 8.59 -8.10
N PHE A 678 -16.67 8.83 -7.13
CA PHE A 678 -16.71 10.04 -6.30
C PHE A 678 -16.38 11.31 -7.11
N ASP A 679 -15.41 11.28 -8.02
CA ASP A 679 -15.12 12.40 -8.92
C ASP A 679 -16.33 12.80 -9.75
N LYS A 680 -17.13 11.84 -10.18
CA LYS A 680 -18.33 12.10 -10.98
C LYS A 680 -19.52 12.59 -10.14
N HIS A 681 -19.77 11.94 -9.01
CA HIS A 681 -21.03 12.09 -8.28
C HIS A 681 -20.94 12.98 -7.03
N LEU A 682 -19.74 13.16 -6.47
CA LEU A 682 -19.49 14.03 -5.32
C LEU A 682 -18.73 15.30 -5.74
N PHE A 683 -17.58 15.16 -6.40
CA PHE A 683 -16.70 16.30 -6.68
C PHE A 683 -17.02 17.05 -7.97
N GLY A 684 -17.70 16.40 -8.93
CA GLY A 684 -18.00 16.98 -10.24
C GLY A 684 -16.77 17.22 -11.13
N THR A 685 -15.66 16.51 -10.86
CA THR A 685 -14.36 16.65 -11.54
C THR A 685 -14.08 15.54 -12.54
N TYR A 686 -14.98 14.57 -12.70
CA TYR A 686 -14.78 13.47 -13.65
C TYR A 686 -14.82 13.94 -15.10
N GLU A 687 -13.72 13.74 -15.80
CA GLU A 687 -13.63 13.87 -17.25
C GLU A 687 -13.60 12.48 -17.89
N ALA A 688 -14.47 12.26 -18.88
CA ALA A 688 -14.52 11.00 -19.59
C ALA A 688 -13.32 10.89 -20.53
N GLU A 689 -12.41 9.96 -20.23
CA GLU A 689 -11.34 9.61 -21.16
C GLU A 689 -11.91 9.01 -22.44
N ASN A 690 -11.31 9.38 -23.58
CA ASN A 690 -11.62 8.75 -24.84
C ASN A 690 -10.87 7.41 -24.91
N GLU A 691 -11.52 6.33 -24.49
CA GLU A 691 -10.94 4.96 -24.48
C GLU A 691 -10.46 4.49 -25.86
N ALA A 692 -10.94 5.10 -26.95
CA ALA A 692 -10.48 4.80 -28.31
C ALA A 692 -9.20 5.57 -28.71
N PHE A 693 -8.78 6.56 -27.92
CA PHE A 693 -7.66 7.43 -28.22
C PHE A 693 -6.43 7.08 -27.37
N LYS A 694 -5.43 6.47 -28.01
CA LYS A 694 -4.12 6.25 -27.39
C LYS A 694 -3.27 7.51 -27.55
N GLU A 695 -2.81 8.11 -26.45
CA GLU A 695 -2.02 9.36 -26.42
C GLU A 695 -0.67 9.29 -27.15
N GLU A 696 -0.15 8.08 -27.35
CA GLU A 696 1.08 7.80 -28.10
C GLU A 696 0.81 7.27 -29.52
N SER A 697 -0.46 7.32 -29.98
CA SER A 697 -0.78 6.88 -31.34
C SER A 697 -0.22 7.84 -32.38
N PRO A 698 0.01 7.39 -33.63
CA PRO A 698 0.33 8.29 -34.74
C PRO A 698 -0.69 9.43 -34.92
N LEU A 699 -1.96 9.19 -34.57
CA LEU A 699 -3.00 10.23 -34.58
C LEU A 699 -2.76 11.28 -33.49
N ALA A 700 -2.37 10.86 -32.28
CA ALA A 700 -2.06 11.79 -31.20
C ALA A 700 -0.84 12.65 -31.53
N GLU A 701 0.21 12.06 -32.10
CA GLU A 701 1.38 12.81 -32.58
C GLU A 701 1.03 13.80 -33.70
N LEU A 702 0.14 13.41 -34.62
CA LEU A 702 -0.35 14.31 -35.67
C LEU A 702 -1.16 15.47 -35.08
N LEU A 703 -2.07 15.21 -34.13
CA LEU A 703 -2.86 16.25 -33.47
C LEU A 703 -1.97 17.23 -32.69
N LYS A 704 -0.94 16.74 -32.00
CA LYS A 704 0.06 17.60 -31.33
C LYS A 704 0.81 18.47 -32.34
N LYS A 705 1.13 17.92 -33.51
CA LYS A 705 1.81 18.63 -34.59
C LYS A 705 0.90 19.65 -35.28
N ASP A 706 -0.38 19.35 -35.48
CA ASP A 706 -1.36 20.26 -36.07
C ASP A 706 -1.61 21.51 -35.20
N ASN A 707 -1.29 21.44 -33.91
CA ASN A 707 -1.27 22.61 -33.02
C ASN A 707 -0.09 23.56 -33.28
N ALA A 708 0.89 23.18 -34.11
CA ALA A 708 1.97 24.07 -34.52
C ALA A 708 1.44 25.17 -35.43
N GLN A 709 1.88 26.40 -35.20
CA GLN A 709 1.45 27.54 -36.00
C GLN A 709 2.10 27.51 -37.38
N THR A 710 1.30 27.74 -38.42
CA THR A 710 1.78 27.81 -39.80
C THR A 710 1.18 29.02 -40.54
N GLU A 711 1.96 29.60 -41.45
CA GLU A 711 1.53 30.64 -42.39
C GLU A 711 1.79 30.17 -43.82
N ASP A 712 0.73 30.04 -44.63
CA ASP A 712 0.80 29.46 -45.99
C ASP A 712 1.54 28.11 -46.02
N GLY A 713 1.36 27.27 -44.99
CA GLY A 713 2.03 25.98 -44.86
C GLY A 713 3.49 26.04 -44.41
N ARG A 714 4.00 27.21 -44.01
CA ARG A 714 5.34 27.38 -43.42
C ARG A 714 5.23 27.45 -41.90
N TYR A 715 6.02 26.67 -41.16
CA TYR A 715 6.00 26.74 -39.69
C TYR A 715 6.46 28.11 -39.19
N GLY A 716 5.75 28.65 -38.20
CA GLY A 716 6.02 29.97 -37.62
C GLY A 716 4.77 30.82 -37.48
N ILE A 717 4.97 32.05 -37.01
CA ILE A 717 3.91 33.02 -36.77
C ILE A 717 4.25 34.32 -37.50
N LEU A 718 3.24 35.04 -38.01
CA LEU A 718 3.46 36.38 -38.56
C LEU A 718 3.52 37.43 -37.47
N THR A 719 4.56 38.25 -37.48
CA THR A 719 4.68 39.46 -36.65
C THR A 719 5.17 40.60 -37.53
N ASN A 720 4.37 41.66 -37.68
CA ASN A 720 4.67 42.79 -38.58
C ASN A 720 5.05 42.33 -40.00
N ASP A 721 4.22 41.47 -40.61
CA ASP A 721 4.44 40.85 -41.93
C ASP A 721 5.73 40.02 -42.07
N THR A 722 6.39 39.69 -40.96
CA THR A 722 7.61 38.88 -40.92
C THR A 722 7.29 37.50 -40.34
N LEU A 723 7.67 36.42 -41.03
CA LEU A 723 7.52 35.06 -40.53
C LEU A 723 8.62 34.74 -39.51
N ILE A 724 8.23 34.55 -38.24
CA ILE A 724 9.16 34.26 -37.14
C ILE A 724 8.93 32.86 -36.54
N PRO A 725 9.91 32.28 -35.82
CA PRO A 725 9.74 30.99 -35.16
C PRO A 725 8.64 31.03 -34.09
N GLU A 726 7.80 29.99 -34.07
CA GLU A 726 6.87 29.75 -32.97
C GLU A 726 7.65 29.31 -31.72
N THR A 727 7.36 29.92 -30.58
CA THR A 727 7.93 29.54 -29.27
C THR A 727 6.85 29.05 -28.32
N VAL A 728 7.13 27.97 -27.60
CA VAL A 728 6.25 27.38 -26.60
C VAL A 728 6.85 27.48 -25.21
N SER A 729 6.04 27.90 -24.23
CA SER A 729 6.45 27.99 -22.83
C SER A 729 6.68 26.60 -22.25
N ILE A 730 7.75 26.42 -21.49
CA ILE A 730 8.07 25.14 -20.84
C ILE A 730 7.13 24.90 -19.65
N LYS A 731 6.67 25.97 -19.01
CA LYS A 731 5.66 26.05 -17.93
C LYS A 731 5.00 27.43 -17.97
N GLU A 732 3.90 27.59 -17.24
CA GLU A 732 3.32 28.90 -16.92
C GLU A 732 4.39 29.85 -16.34
N ASP A 733 4.43 31.11 -16.83
CA ASP A 733 5.39 32.16 -16.45
C ASP A 733 6.89 31.79 -16.55
N SER A 734 7.27 30.99 -17.55
CA SER A 734 8.67 30.60 -17.80
C SER A 734 9.17 31.00 -19.20
N ILE A 735 10.47 30.77 -19.46
CA ILE A 735 11.07 30.94 -20.79
C ILE A 735 10.33 30.07 -21.83
N ALA A 736 10.25 30.58 -23.06
CA ALA A 736 9.68 29.84 -24.18
C ALA A 736 10.77 29.36 -25.15
N ILE A 737 10.65 28.11 -25.60
CA ILE A 737 11.59 27.47 -26.52
C ILE A 737 10.97 27.38 -27.91
N GLY A 738 11.78 27.57 -28.95
CA GLY A 738 11.37 27.32 -30.33
C GLY A 738 10.81 25.90 -30.47
N ARG A 739 9.58 25.78 -30.98
CA ARG A 739 8.91 24.47 -31.17
C ARG A 739 9.72 23.58 -32.12
N PHE A 740 10.34 24.21 -33.12
CA PHE A 740 11.22 23.61 -34.11
C PHE A 740 12.57 24.33 -34.14
N GLU A 741 13.55 23.71 -34.80
CA GLU A 741 14.73 24.39 -35.32
C GLU A 741 14.32 25.54 -36.26
N VAL A 742 15.11 26.62 -36.32
CA VAL A 742 14.81 27.74 -37.23
C VAL A 742 14.83 27.25 -38.68
N THR A 743 13.78 27.53 -39.43
CA THR A 743 13.61 27.02 -40.81
C THR A 743 14.27 27.93 -41.84
N ASN A 744 14.50 27.41 -43.06
CA ASN A 744 15.01 28.22 -44.17
C ASN A 744 14.12 29.42 -44.50
N ALA A 745 12.80 29.25 -44.43
CA ALA A 745 11.86 30.34 -44.67
C ALA A 745 11.97 31.46 -43.61
N GLN A 746 12.05 31.09 -42.33
CA GLN A 746 12.22 32.04 -41.23
C GLN A 746 13.59 32.75 -41.30
N TYR A 747 14.65 32.05 -41.72
CA TYR A 747 15.98 32.64 -41.85
C TYR A 747 16.08 33.62 -43.03
N ALA A 748 15.38 33.35 -44.14
CA ALA A 748 15.37 34.23 -45.31
C ALA A 748 14.72 35.59 -45.05
N GLU A 749 13.82 35.69 -44.05
CA GLU A 749 13.30 36.98 -43.60
C GLU A 749 14.40 37.91 -43.03
N PHE A 750 15.41 37.32 -42.40
CA PHE A 750 16.59 38.03 -41.88
C PHE A 750 17.64 38.28 -42.98
N ASP A 751 17.98 37.25 -43.75
CA ASP A 751 19.01 37.29 -44.78
C ASP A 751 18.38 37.06 -46.16
N GLN A 752 18.01 38.15 -46.84
CA GLN A 752 17.33 38.11 -48.15
C GLN A 752 18.21 37.54 -49.27
N GLU A 753 19.51 37.37 -49.04
CA GLU A 753 20.43 36.68 -49.95
C GLU A 753 20.43 35.15 -49.73
N HIS A 754 19.77 34.65 -48.67
CA HIS A 754 19.65 33.22 -48.39
C HIS A 754 18.73 32.52 -49.40
N SER A 755 19.33 31.79 -50.33
CA SER A 755 18.61 31.04 -51.36
C SER A 755 18.41 29.58 -50.96
N TYR A 756 17.17 29.10 -51.03
CA TYR A 756 16.80 27.71 -50.79
C TYR A 756 15.75 27.22 -51.80
N PRO A 757 15.71 25.91 -52.15
CA PRO A 757 14.62 25.36 -52.96
C PRO A 757 13.28 25.55 -52.22
N LYS A 758 12.24 26.07 -52.89
CA LYS A 758 10.94 26.37 -52.25
C LYS A 758 10.34 25.19 -51.47
N VAL A 759 10.52 23.96 -51.96
CA VAL A 759 10.08 22.71 -51.30
C VAL A 759 10.79 22.43 -49.96
N ARG A 760 11.83 23.20 -49.62
CA ARG A 760 12.61 23.10 -48.38
C ARG A 760 12.38 24.30 -47.44
N ALA A 761 11.28 25.02 -47.61
CA ALA A 761 10.92 26.15 -46.75
C ALA A 761 10.94 25.78 -45.25
N ASN A 762 10.39 24.61 -44.90
CA ASN A 762 10.33 24.08 -43.54
C ASN A 762 11.51 23.17 -43.16
N TYR A 763 12.54 23.06 -43.99
CA TYR A 763 13.76 22.36 -43.57
C TYR A 763 14.55 23.29 -42.64
N PRO A 764 15.27 22.75 -41.65
CA PRO A 764 16.07 23.59 -40.78
C PRO A 764 17.15 24.30 -41.58
N VAL A 765 17.44 25.54 -41.19
CA VAL A 765 18.62 26.23 -41.71
C VAL A 765 19.86 25.64 -41.06
N SER A 766 20.85 25.25 -41.87
CA SER A 766 22.07 24.60 -41.39
C SER A 766 23.31 25.16 -42.06
N GLY A 767 24.50 24.87 -41.51
CA GLY A 767 25.76 25.32 -42.11
C GLY A 767 26.13 26.77 -41.79
N LEU A 768 25.44 27.36 -40.82
CA LEU A 768 25.67 28.74 -40.39
C LEU A 768 26.77 28.82 -39.33
N SER A 769 27.49 29.94 -39.32
CA SER A 769 28.37 30.28 -38.19
C SER A 769 27.54 30.70 -36.97
N LEU A 770 28.09 30.50 -35.77
CA LEU A 770 27.49 31.00 -34.53
C LEU A 770 27.19 32.51 -34.61
N ASP A 771 28.10 33.29 -35.21
CA ASP A 771 27.92 34.73 -35.38
C ASP A 771 26.67 35.07 -36.20
N LYS A 772 26.40 34.33 -37.29
CA LYS A 772 25.18 34.48 -38.08
C LYS A 772 23.92 34.10 -37.28
N ALA A 773 23.96 33.04 -36.47
CA ALA A 773 22.85 32.67 -35.58
C ALA A 773 22.61 33.74 -34.49
N GLN A 774 23.68 34.32 -33.94
CA GLN A 774 23.59 35.42 -32.97
C GLN A 774 23.05 36.71 -33.60
N GLN A 775 23.44 37.03 -34.83
CA GLN A 775 22.87 38.17 -35.57
C GLN A 775 21.37 37.97 -35.83
N TYR A 776 20.96 36.74 -36.19
CA TYR A 776 19.55 36.40 -36.37
C TYR A 776 18.73 36.64 -35.09
N VAL A 777 19.15 36.11 -33.93
CA VAL A 777 18.37 36.31 -32.69
C VAL A 777 18.34 37.77 -32.25
N ARG A 778 19.41 38.55 -32.47
CA ARG A 778 19.39 40.01 -32.22
C ARG A 778 18.43 40.75 -33.15
N TRP A 779 18.39 40.38 -34.43
CA TRP A 779 17.42 40.91 -35.39
C TRP A 779 16.00 40.54 -34.98
N LEU A 780 15.76 39.29 -34.61
CA LEU A 780 14.45 38.79 -34.18
C LEU A 780 13.95 39.54 -32.94
N SER A 781 14.82 39.78 -31.95
CA SER A 781 14.48 40.60 -30.78
C SER A 781 14.05 42.01 -31.17
N LYS A 782 14.73 42.61 -32.15
CA LYS A 782 14.40 43.95 -32.64
C LYS A 782 13.08 43.99 -33.41
N GLN A 783 12.76 42.97 -34.21
CA GLN A 783 11.52 42.92 -34.99
C GLN A 783 10.28 42.71 -34.13
N THR A 784 10.43 41.95 -33.04
CA THR A 784 9.30 41.52 -32.19
C THR A 784 9.12 42.37 -30.94
N GLY A 785 10.17 43.09 -30.50
CA GLY A 785 10.18 43.80 -29.22
C GLY A 785 10.36 42.91 -27.99
N HIS A 786 10.55 41.59 -28.18
CA HIS A 786 10.82 40.63 -27.11
C HIS A 786 12.30 40.21 -27.11
N ASN A 787 12.82 39.69 -26.00
CA ASN A 787 14.21 39.24 -25.95
C ASN A 787 14.35 37.79 -26.43
N TYR A 788 14.96 37.61 -27.60
CA TYR A 788 15.35 36.31 -28.15
C TYR A 788 16.86 36.07 -28.04
N ARG A 789 17.23 34.85 -27.67
CA ARG A 789 18.62 34.38 -27.60
C ARG A 789 18.77 32.92 -28.02
N LEU A 790 20.01 32.46 -28.09
CA LEU A 790 20.31 31.02 -28.18
C LEU A 790 20.21 30.38 -26.78
N PRO A 791 20.06 29.05 -26.70
CA PRO A 791 20.16 28.33 -25.43
C PRO A 791 21.48 28.63 -24.70
N ASN A 792 21.44 28.65 -23.38
CA ASN A 792 22.64 28.71 -22.55
C ASN A 792 23.18 27.30 -22.23
N LYS A 793 24.34 27.22 -21.58
CA LYS A 793 24.99 25.93 -21.26
C LYS A 793 24.14 25.00 -20.39
N SER A 794 23.36 25.53 -19.45
CA SER A 794 22.51 24.73 -18.58
C SER A 794 21.31 24.16 -19.34
N GLU A 795 20.64 24.99 -20.13
CA GLU A 795 19.54 24.58 -21.01
C GLU A 795 19.99 23.55 -22.04
N ALA A 796 21.12 23.79 -22.71
CA ALA A 796 21.71 22.86 -23.67
C ALA A 796 22.00 21.48 -23.05
N LYS A 797 22.48 21.43 -21.79
CA LYS A 797 22.73 20.18 -21.07
C LYS A 797 21.44 19.40 -20.82
N GLU A 798 20.37 20.06 -20.41
CA GLU A 798 19.07 19.44 -20.16
C GLU A 798 18.42 18.95 -21.45
N LEU A 799 18.46 19.77 -22.50
CA LEU A 799 18.00 19.42 -23.84
C LEU A 799 18.76 18.21 -24.38
N ASN A 800 20.07 18.12 -24.16
CA ASN A 800 20.89 16.98 -24.56
C ASN A 800 20.46 15.67 -23.90
N LYS A 801 20.13 15.71 -22.61
CA LYS A 801 19.69 14.53 -21.86
C LYS A 801 18.39 13.96 -22.43
N LYS A 802 17.52 14.84 -22.93
CA LYS A 802 16.27 14.46 -23.62
C LYS A 802 16.56 13.96 -25.03
N ALA A 803 17.37 14.67 -25.81
CA ALA A 803 17.81 14.29 -27.16
C ALA A 803 18.35 12.87 -27.21
N LYS A 804 19.25 12.51 -26.28
CA LYS A 804 19.90 11.19 -26.23
C LYS A 804 18.91 10.02 -26.16
N LYS A 805 17.76 10.19 -25.49
CA LYS A 805 16.76 9.13 -25.33
C LYS A 805 16.00 8.79 -26.61
N VAL A 806 15.92 9.74 -27.54
CA VAL A 806 15.12 9.62 -28.77
C VAL A 806 15.97 9.55 -30.03
N ALA A 807 17.25 9.95 -29.95
CA ALA A 807 18.13 10.14 -31.09
C ALA A 807 18.32 8.90 -31.98
N ALA A 808 18.31 7.69 -31.42
CA ALA A 808 18.45 6.45 -32.20
C ALA A 808 17.29 6.27 -33.21
N ASN A 809 16.12 6.86 -32.92
CA ASN A 809 14.91 6.74 -33.73
C ASN A 809 14.56 8.02 -34.53
N GLU A 810 15.36 9.08 -34.40
CA GLU A 810 15.22 10.35 -35.14
C GLU A 810 16.19 10.45 -36.33
N ASN A 811 16.37 11.63 -36.95
CA ASN A 811 17.25 11.78 -38.12
C ASN A 811 18.74 11.68 -37.72
N THR A 812 19.27 10.46 -37.65
CA THR A 812 20.67 10.14 -37.31
C THR A 812 21.21 9.01 -38.19
N LEU A 813 22.50 8.64 -38.03
CA LEU A 813 23.08 7.53 -38.80
C LEU A 813 22.39 6.19 -38.52
N ASN A 814 21.96 5.93 -37.27
CA ASN A 814 21.24 4.71 -36.89
C ASN A 814 19.92 4.61 -37.66
N TYR A 815 19.17 5.71 -37.73
CA TYR A 815 17.93 5.78 -38.51
C TYR A 815 18.15 5.52 -40.00
N TRP A 816 19.16 6.15 -40.61
CA TRP A 816 19.47 5.93 -42.03
C TRP A 816 20.00 4.52 -42.33
N ALA A 817 20.66 3.88 -41.37
CA ALA A 817 21.09 2.49 -41.47
C ALA A 817 19.91 1.51 -41.33
N GLY A 818 18.85 1.90 -40.63
CA GLY A 818 17.69 1.05 -40.32
C GLY A 818 17.95 0.04 -39.20
N TYR A 819 19.07 0.15 -38.49
CA TYR A 819 19.45 -0.63 -37.32
C TYR A 819 20.50 0.13 -36.49
N ASP A 820 20.73 -0.31 -35.25
CA ASP A 820 21.80 0.23 -34.42
C ASP A 820 23.17 -0.21 -34.92
N ILE A 821 23.84 0.68 -35.65
CA ILE A 821 25.21 0.46 -36.14
C ILE A 821 26.21 0.49 -34.99
N THR A 822 27.39 -0.09 -35.20
CA THR A 822 28.54 0.02 -34.27
C THR A 822 29.48 1.16 -34.66
N ILE A 823 30.30 1.62 -33.71
CA ILE A 823 31.30 2.67 -33.97
C ILE A 823 32.28 2.31 -35.10
N ASP A 824 32.61 1.03 -35.25
CA ASP A 824 33.51 0.54 -36.31
C ASP A 824 32.85 0.64 -37.71
N GLU A 825 31.53 0.46 -37.78
CA GLU A 825 30.75 0.56 -39.01
C GLU A 825 30.53 2.01 -39.47
N VAL A 826 30.62 2.99 -38.55
CA VAL A 826 30.40 4.43 -38.87
C VAL A 826 31.28 4.89 -40.03
N SER A 827 32.53 4.44 -40.09
CA SER A 827 33.47 4.83 -41.14
C SER A 827 33.07 4.31 -42.53
N GLU A 828 32.57 3.07 -42.61
CA GLU A 828 32.08 2.47 -43.85
C GLU A 828 30.73 3.04 -44.27
N PHE A 829 29.86 3.32 -43.32
CA PHE A 829 28.58 3.96 -43.57
C PHE A 829 28.75 5.38 -44.12
N ARG A 830 29.66 6.17 -43.54
CA ARG A 830 29.99 7.52 -44.05
C ARG A 830 30.51 7.53 -45.49
N LYS A 831 31.33 6.55 -45.89
CA LYS A 831 31.77 6.40 -47.29
C LYS A 831 30.63 6.17 -48.28
N LYS A 832 29.51 5.58 -47.83
CA LYS A 832 28.30 5.44 -48.65
C LYS A 832 27.55 6.77 -48.74
N LEU A 833 27.50 7.52 -47.65
CA LEU A 833 26.88 8.85 -47.60
C LEU A 833 27.60 9.88 -48.46
N ASP A 834 28.92 9.79 -48.60
CA ASP A 834 29.72 10.67 -49.48
C ASP A 834 29.32 10.59 -50.97
N LYS A 835 28.53 9.57 -51.36
CA LYS A 835 28.01 9.38 -52.72
C LYS A 835 26.61 9.97 -52.92
N LEU A 836 26.02 10.59 -51.89
CA LEU A 836 24.67 11.13 -51.95
C LEU A 836 24.71 12.54 -52.55
N ASP A 837 23.95 12.77 -53.64
CA ASP A 837 23.76 14.11 -54.22
C ASP A 837 22.68 14.95 -53.51
N HIS A 838 22.05 14.38 -52.47
CA HIS A 838 20.95 14.99 -51.72
C HIS A 838 21.38 15.32 -50.29
N THR A 839 20.58 16.15 -49.60
CA THR A 839 20.77 16.37 -48.15
C THR A 839 20.10 15.25 -47.37
N MET A 840 20.67 14.90 -46.22
CA MET A 840 20.03 14.02 -45.25
C MET A 840 19.12 14.76 -44.28
N LEU A 841 19.04 16.09 -44.35
CA LEU A 841 18.07 16.86 -43.58
C LEU A 841 16.65 16.51 -43.97
N LYS A 842 15.74 16.55 -43.00
CA LYS A 842 14.30 16.37 -43.17
C LYS A 842 13.58 17.67 -42.85
N GLU A 843 12.32 17.76 -43.25
CA GLU A 843 11.44 18.83 -42.80
C GLU A 843 11.30 18.78 -41.28
N VAL A 844 11.27 19.93 -40.61
CA VAL A 844 11.07 19.97 -39.16
C VAL A 844 9.75 19.30 -38.77
N GLY A 845 9.73 18.60 -37.63
CA GLY A 845 8.60 17.81 -37.17
C GLY A 845 8.34 16.53 -37.96
N SER A 846 9.34 15.99 -38.67
CA SER A 846 9.22 14.69 -39.36
C SER A 846 9.19 13.48 -38.40
N TYR A 847 9.56 13.70 -37.14
CA TYR A 847 9.66 12.68 -36.10
C TYR A 847 8.76 13.04 -34.91
N PRO A 848 8.39 12.07 -34.05
CA PRO A 848 7.62 12.35 -32.85
C PRO A 848 8.26 13.43 -31.98
N GLY A 849 7.45 14.27 -31.35
CA GLY A 849 7.97 15.35 -30.52
C GLY A 849 8.42 14.86 -29.14
N VAL A 850 9.27 15.64 -28.50
CA VAL A 850 9.76 15.42 -27.14
C VAL A 850 9.12 16.43 -26.20
N SER A 851 8.48 15.94 -25.14
CA SER A 851 7.93 16.82 -24.11
C SER A 851 9.01 17.33 -23.15
N ILE A 852 9.05 18.65 -22.99
CA ILE A 852 9.88 19.40 -22.04
C ILE A 852 8.97 20.30 -21.21
N GLY A 853 8.67 19.86 -19.98
CA GLY A 853 7.58 20.45 -19.22
C GLY A 853 6.27 20.29 -19.99
N GLU A 854 5.55 21.39 -20.18
CA GLU A 854 4.32 21.48 -20.99
C GLU A 854 4.60 21.72 -22.48
N ALA A 855 5.85 22.08 -22.84
CA ALA A 855 6.23 22.30 -24.22
C ALA A 855 6.44 20.98 -24.96
N HIS A 856 5.82 20.83 -26.12
CA HIS A 856 6.08 19.74 -27.04
C HIS A 856 6.95 20.26 -28.20
N ILE A 857 8.21 19.83 -28.22
CA ILE A 857 9.22 20.31 -29.17
C ILE A 857 9.67 19.20 -30.12
N TYR A 858 10.11 19.55 -31.31
CA TYR A 858 10.46 18.58 -32.35
C TYR A 858 11.95 18.61 -32.70
N ASP A 859 12.38 17.54 -33.37
CA ASP A 859 13.71 17.35 -33.97
C ASP A 859 14.88 17.40 -32.98
N LEU A 860 14.59 17.26 -31.67
CA LEU A 860 15.57 17.35 -30.60
C LEU A 860 16.57 16.18 -30.63
N GLY A 861 16.11 14.98 -30.99
CA GLY A 861 16.92 13.77 -31.12
C GLY A 861 17.73 13.70 -32.40
N GLY A 862 17.44 14.53 -33.39
CA GLY A 862 18.29 14.71 -34.55
C GLY A 862 17.56 15.31 -35.74
N ASN A 863 18.17 16.33 -36.32
CA ASN A 863 18.05 16.78 -37.70
C ASN A 863 19.27 17.66 -37.99
N THR A 864 19.43 18.73 -37.21
CA THR A 864 20.69 19.47 -37.04
C THR A 864 21.16 19.44 -35.58
N ALA A 865 22.48 19.47 -35.38
CA ALA A 865 22.99 19.86 -34.07
C ALA A 865 22.82 21.38 -33.90
N GLU A 866 22.77 21.88 -32.68
CA GLU A 866 22.32 23.24 -32.46
C GLU A 866 23.28 24.11 -31.68
N TRP A 867 23.43 25.36 -32.13
CA TRP A 867 24.25 26.36 -31.44
C TRP A 867 23.69 26.76 -30.08
N TYR A 868 24.58 26.81 -29.08
CA TYR A 868 24.30 27.40 -27.78
C TYR A 868 25.47 28.30 -27.34
N THR A 869 25.22 29.23 -26.41
CA THR A 869 26.23 30.20 -25.99
C THR A 869 26.98 29.77 -24.73
N THR A 870 28.33 29.85 -24.77
CA THR A 870 29.22 29.77 -23.60
C THR A 870 30.09 31.02 -23.49
N GLU A 871 30.66 31.28 -22.32
CA GLU A 871 31.48 32.48 -22.06
C GLU A 871 32.78 32.54 -22.89
N ASN A 872 33.30 31.40 -23.38
CA ASN A 872 34.66 31.36 -23.95
C ASN A 872 34.80 30.65 -25.31
N GLU A 873 33.90 29.74 -25.74
CA GLU A 873 33.99 29.09 -27.07
C GLU A 873 32.63 28.68 -27.69
N PRO A 874 32.49 28.68 -29.04
CA PRO A 874 31.30 28.16 -29.72
C PRO A 874 31.14 26.66 -29.50
N GLN A 875 29.99 26.22 -29.01
CA GLN A 875 29.66 24.80 -28.91
C GLN A 875 28.26 24.52 -29.47
N ALA A 876 28.10 23.30 -29.98
CA ALA A 876 26.81 22.78 -30.40
C ALA A 876 26.38 21.64 -29.45
N TYR A 877 25.08 21.47 -29.27
CA TYR A 877 24.49 20.35 -28.53
C TYR A 877 23.54 19.57 -29.43
N GLY A 878 23.07 18.40 -28.97
CA GLY A 878 22.17 17.53 -29.71
C GLY A 878 22.86 16.70 -30.80
N TYR A 879 22.05 15.99 -31.57
CA TYR A 879 22.47 15.11 -32.65
C TYR A 879 22.04 15.68 -34.01
N SER A 880 22.54 15.11 -35.09
CA SER A 880 22.22 15.53 -36.46
C SER A 880 22.07 14.32 -37.36
N ALA A 881 21.64 14.54 -38.60
CA ALA A 881 21.54 13.52 -39.64
C ALA A 881 22.83 12.70 -39.85
N VAL A 882 24.00 13.22 -39.48
CA VAL A 882 25.32 12.56 -39.62
C VAL A 882 25.91 12.07 -38.29
N SER A 883 25.17 12.21 -37.19
CA SER A 883 25.61 11.78 -35.87
C SER A 883 25.42 10.28 -35.69
N TYR A 884 26.44 9.62 -35.14
CA TYR A 884 26.35 8.27 -34.59
C TYR A 884 25.73 8.36 -33.19
N VAL A 885 24.78 7.48 -32.89
CA VAL A 885 24.12 7.42 -31.58
C VAL A 885 24.54 6.15 -30.85
N ASP A 886 25.16 6.31 -29.69
CA ASP A 886 25.45 5.24 -28.74
C ASP A 886 25.21 5.76 -27.32
N ASP A 887 24.35 5.06 -26.58
CA ASP A 887 23.98 5.40 -25.21
C ASP A 887 25.17 5.44 -24.24
N ARG A 888 26.27 4.79 -24.60
CA ARG A 888 27.50 4.74 -23.79
C ARG A 888 28.53 5.79 -24.19
N SER A 889 28.27 6.55 -25.27
CA SER A 889 29.21 7.54 -25.80
C SER A 889 28.82 8.99 -25.45
N GLU A 890 29.83 9.86 -25.45
CA GLU A 890 29.62 11.31 -25.50
C GLU A 890 29.16 11.73 -26.89
N ILE A 891 28.43 12.85 -26.95
CA ILE A 891 27.91 13.36 -28.22
C ILE A 891 29.07 13.81 -29.10
N PRO A 892 29.20 13.24 -30.32
CA PRO A 892 30.32 13.54 -31.18
C PRO A 892 30.26 15.00 -31.66
N SER A 893 31.43 15.61 -31.85
CA SER A 893 31.55 16.90 -32.54
C SER A 893 30.92 16.79 -33.93
N VAL A 894 29.90 17.61 -34.20
CA VAL A 894 29.14 17.57 -35.46
C VAL A 894 29.78 18.50 -36.50
N PRO A 895 29.84 18.11 -37.80
CA PRO A 895 30.31 19.00 -38.85
C PRO A 895 29.48 20.28 -38.92
N LYS A 896 30.13 21.43 -39.08
CA LYS A 896 29.47 22.75 -39.14
C LYS A 896 28.30 22.80 -40.14
N HIS A 897 28.37 22.07 -41.24
CA HIS A 897 27.33 21.99 -42.28
C HIS A 897 26.00 21.36 -41.81
N TYR A 898 26.02 20.57 -40.73
CA TYR A 898 24.85 19.98 -40.09
C TYR A 898 24.53 20.63 -38.74
N THR A 899 25.00 21.87 -38.54
CA THR A 899 24.71 22.67 -37.35
C THR A 899 23.73 23.80 -37.71
N GLY A 900 22.57 23.79 -37.06
CA GLY A 900 21.53 24.82 -37.09
C GLY A 900 21.39 25.48 -35.71
N PHE A 901 20.20 25.98 -35.39
CA PHE A 901 19.91 26.54 -34.07
C PHE A 901 18.40 26.64 -33.83
N ARG A 902 18.01 26.67 -32.55
CA ARG A 902 16.68 27.08 -32.09
C ARG A 902 16.76 28.34 -31.23
N VAL A 903 15.62 29.00 -31.05
CA VAL A 903 15.54 30.25 -30.29
C VAL A 903 14.94 30.02 -28.90
N ILE A 904 15.39 30.80 -27.92
CA ILE A 904 14.75 30.97 -26.61
C ILE A 904 14.20 32.39 -26.54
N LYS A 905 12.94 32.52 -26.13
CA LYS A 905 12.27 33.78 -25.82
C LYS A 905 12.18 33.93 -24.30
N GLU A 906 12.64 35.06 -23.78
CA GLU A 906 12.56 35.41 -22.36
C GLU A 906 11.30 36.19 -22.00
#